data_AF-A0A928HBQ5-F1
#
_entry.id   AF-A0A928HBQ5-F1
#
_cell.length_a   1.000
_cell.length_b   1.000
_cell.length_c   1.000
_cell.angle_alpha   90.00
_cell.angle_beta   90.00
_cell.angle_gamma   90.00
#
_symmetry.space_group_name_H-M   'P 1'
#
loop_
_entity.id
_entity.type
_entity.pdbx_description
1 polymer ?
#
loop_
_entity_poly.entity_id
_entity_poly.type
_entity_poly.pdbx_seq_one_letter_code
_entity_poly.pdbx_strand_id
1 'polypeptide(L)'
;MKSFLSAIAVITALTLSAAGNGKAPAFYVPELPSKPAVNGKEAAVWDAANSTYGFFVRTTKQMELRRGRTLFGTYGPNFYLRIESELPPDGARLLSSQRRHDSKVWHDDSVEVWIAPDGKDEYFQLTMNPLGTVYDVRHYRSGKIPDETWNNKWKKANYLDKKKNMWVADFEIPIRELDPSGKKFRILVSRNWKRPANQTPFIVNEAPFNDISRYATFAFARKAPAVCIKDLGTLEKQLFDLDALIRNNTSMAKTYEAKLHFVHGDMPETTDVVKMTVQPGNSGRLKFHYDGGRIHLRTTHTATLTIKDGNTVVYRTTLPYKLPFDEENRWKISSKVNTNFQFAIYPYLKKGTVRFDAESGISHAVVEIKLAGRTLARQKLAPLKKENIFTFATPDLKDGKYDLELSMFKGNTKIRTTKQTFNRKVFPWENNKLGITERVYPPFKDLKVFGNKLKSVMTEFAFDGTGLYSSVKPDGEEILNGKLTYHFRANNADGKITKTSGRFTKQSAAQCIFEGIAATNAGFFIRTVSKTEYDGCTRYEMTLAPERGKTPTLDSFYLDIPLDDSQIRLLHVIKSGHIRTNPAIYIPKGNGVVWRSTEVSNGDFFGNMHIYIWLGEVERGLSWFADNDRYFSVDDKKPVQEIIRQDGKLILRVHFVNKSLKLDQPRTIVFGMQPSPVKPMPKDWRKPKLIIPPHGGSNAYWGIRPAYAGKYPVKYDWEYVDRMVKARKTGKIDAEYIESFIQKHYSKLPKDRIANYRAHARGGHYGMMAQRGMQPTMLYLEEHCQDQTTPEWDTFQDEWGLNRFTPRKWLKEEELTTSALSSAAGIGITPTKSYQDFVMWHAREWLKRGIGLYCDNSFPRNSLDPLNSNAYQRPDGSWQASSDIWDMREYHKRLWVLTKQMQPSVKWPLMVSLHITNAMILPIVCWTDIQLDLEWGWASGFKPFPTELLEIETTGRQIGAYPQAHFPIVGCGLVHEDPTYLRGKVDQAMVRTDWAMRMIYGVLRYDMRGENFTPMNNLVHKFGFGTDKCQVYDYWRKSSPVSITPEATVKNIVLRNGNKVILILASWNEKPVTAKVQFKEWKVISAKGTYPAETYNIKNNSFDVKLGKYGMQLIQMEVK
;
A
#
# COMPACT_ATOMS: atom_id res chain seq x y z
N MET A 1 26.63 14.62 63.44
CA MET A 1 25.17 14.36 63.49
C MET A 1 24.46 15.59 62.96
N LYS A 2 23.53 15.44 61.99
CA LYS A 2 22.86 16.48 61.15
C LYS A 2 23.60 16.92 59.88
N SER A 3 23.64 16.03 58.89
CA SER A 3 23.71 16.35 57.46
C SER A 3 23.12 15.19 56.64
N PHE A 4 21.81 14.99 56.76
CA PHE A 4 21.03 14.08 55.90
C PHE A 4 19.63 14.67 55.74
N LEU A 5 19.09 14.56 54.50
CA LEU A 5 17.76 14.98 54.01
C LEU A 5 17.63 16.42 53.49
N SER A 6 17.85 16.59 52.17
CA SER A 6 17.02 17.42 51.26
C SER A 6 17.51 17.28 49.81
N ALA A 7 17.43 16.06 49.26
CA ALA A 7 17.57 15.83 47.82
C ALA A 7 16.86 14.52 47.47
N ILE A 8 15.57 14.61 47.10
CA ILE A 8 14.84 13.67 46.24
C ILE A 8 13.49 14.36 45.93
N ALA A 9 13.37 14.87 44.72
CA ALA A 9 12.09 14.99 44.03
C ALA A 9 12.35 14.47 42.62
N VAL A 10 12.32 13.14 42.50
CA VAL A 10 12.33 12.43 41.23
C VAL A 10 11.11 12.89 40.44
N ILE A 11 11.31 13.72 39.42
CA ILE A 11 10.32 13.91 38.36
C ILE A 11 10.35 12.62 37.55
N THR A 12 9.45 11.70 37.88
CA THR A 12 9.15 10.55 37.03
C THR A 12 8.58 11.08 35.72
N ALA A 13 9.43 11.17 34.69
CA ALA A 13 9.01 11.56 33.35
C ALA A 13 8.12 10.44 32.77
N LEU A 14 6.80 10.56 32.93
CA LEU A 14 5.84 9.88 32.09
C LEU A 14 5.99 10.43 30.66
N THR A 15 6.45 9.59 29.75
CA THR A 15 6.48 9.88 28.30
C THR A 15 5.03 10.07 27.81
N LEU A 16 4.65 11.31 27.52
CA LEU A 16 3.32 11.65 26.99
C LEU A 16 3.41 11.77 25.46
N SER A 17 2.86 10.76 24.77
CA SER A 17 2.73 10.71 23.33
C SER A 17 1.34 11.18 22.90
N ALA A 18 1.23 12.01 21.86
CA ALA A 18 0.04 11.98 21.00
C ALA A 18 0.15 10.81 20.00
N ALA A 19 -0.97 10.15 19.74
CA ALA A 19 -1.06 8.73 19.44
C ALA A 19 -0.43 8.23 18.12
N GLY A 20 0.05 6.98 18.21
CA GLY A 20 0.01 5.95 17.17
C GLY A 20 -0.58 4.59 17.64
N ASN A 21 -0.95 4.44 18.94
CA ASN A 21 -1.27 3.13 19.57
C ASN A 21 -2.59 3.08 20.38
N GLY A 22 -3.66 3.76 19.95
CA GLY A 22 -5.00 3.61 20.52
C GLY A 22 -5.20 4.04 22.00
N LYS A 23 -4.21 4.66 22.65
CA LYS A 23 -4.37 5.42 23.91
C LYS A 23 -4.65 6.89 23.59
N ALA A 24 -5.52 7.52 24.38
CA ALA A 24 -5.84 8.94 24.21
C ALA A 24 -4.58 9.82 24.40
N PRO A 25 -4.38 10.87 23.58
CA PRO A 25 -3.20 11.71 23.65
C PRO A 25 -3.17 12.51 24.95
N ALA A 26 -2.00 13.05 25.30
CA ALA A 26 -1.87 13.93 26.45
C ALA A 26 -1.11 15.21 26.08
N PHE A 27 -1.56 16.32 26.65
CA PHE A 27 -1.08 17.67 26.40
C PHE A 27 -0.71 18.34 27.72
N TYR A 28 0.42 19.04 27.72
CA TYR A 28 0.71 20.03 28.75
C TYR A 28 -0.03 21.32 28.41
N VAL A 29 -0.66 21.95 29.39
CA VAL A 29 -1.37 23.22 29.20
C VAL A 29 -0.54 24.35 29.79
N PRO A 30 0.01 25.26 28.97
CA PRO A 30 0.89 26.34 29.42
C PRO A 30 0.09 27.49 30.04
N GLU A 31 0.78 28.35 30.80
CA GLU A 31 0.26 29.64 31.21
C GLU A 31 0.43 30.68 30.09
N LEU A 32 -0.64 31.40 29.78
CA LEU A 32 -0.66 32.47 28.78
C LEU A 32 -0.05 33.75 29.38
N PRO A 33 0.59 34.60 28.56
CA PRO A 33 1.27 35.80 29.04
C PRO A 33 0.32 36.90 29.54
N SER A 34 -0.94 36.88 29.08
CA SER A 34 -1.99 37.80 29.48
C SER A 34 -3.35 37.10 29.48
N LYS A 35 -4.35 37.72 30.11
CA LYS A 35 -5.73 37.21 30.11
C LYS A 35 -6.34 37.35 28.70
N PRO A 36 -6.82 36.26 28.06
CA PRO A 36 -7.53 36.37 26.79
C PRO A 36 -8.86 37.12 26.92
N ALA A 37 -9.11 38.07 26.03
CA ALA A 37 -10.40 38.67 25.82
C ALA A 37 -11.31 37.65 25.12
N VAL A 38 -12.25 37.05 25.85
CA VAL A 38 -13.25 36.09 25.33
C VAL A 38 -14.22 36.84 24.41
N ASN A 39 -13.78 37.16 23.20
CA ASN A 39 -14.49 38.01 22.25
C ASN A 39 -14.39 37.53 20.78
N GLY A 40 -13.65 36.45 20.52
CA GLY A 40 -13.44 35.87 19.19
C GLY A 40 -12.53 36.68 18.26
N LYS A 41 -11.99 37.83 18.69
CA LYS A 41 -11.21 38.77 17.86
C LYS A 41 -9.74 38.86 18.22
N GLU A 42 -9.39 38.82 19.50
CA GLU A 42 -7.99 38.98 19.94
C GLU A 42 -7.15 37.78 19.50
N ALA A 43 -6.10 37.96 18.68
CA ALA A 43 -5.27 36.87 18.19
C ALA A 43 -3.92 36.72 18.93
N ALA A 44 -3.30 37.82 19.37
CA ALA A 44 -1.90 37.84 19.81
C ALA A 44 -1.60 36.94 21.02
N VAL A 45 -2.48 36.91 22.02
CA VAL A 45 -2.31 36.07 23.22
C VAL A 45 -2.30 34.57 22.88
N TRP A 46 -3.02 34.17 21.82
CA TRP A 46 -3.15 32.76 21.40
C TRP A 46 -1.92 32.23 20.67
N ASP A 47 -0.98 33.08 20.29
CA ASP A 47 0.33 32.68 19.76
C ASP A 47 1.19 32.01 20.83
N ALA A 48 0.87 32.26 22.11
CA ALA A 48 1.47 31.63 23.27
C ALA A 48 0.69 30.40 23.77
N ALA A 49 -0.37 29.98 23.09
CA ALA A 49 -1.17 28.81 23.46
C ALA A 49 -0.59 27.51 22.86
N ASN A 50 -0.92 26.37 23.47
CA ASN A 50 -0.78 25.08 22.79
C ASN A 50 -1.94 24.89 21.81
N SER A 51 -1.72 24.11 20.76
CA SER A 51 -2.77 23.86 19.77
C SER A 51 -2.74 22.46 19.19
N THR A 52 -3.89 22.03 18.67
CA THR A 52 -4.01 20.95 17.68
C THR A 52 -4.58 21.52 16.39
N TYR A 53 -4.15 20.97 15.25
CA TYR A 53 -4.68 21.31 13.94
C TYR A 53 -5.47 20.13 13.38
N GLY A 54 -6.61 20.42 12.76
CA GLY A 54 -7.52 19.44 12.20
C GLY A 54 -8.57 18.93 13.18
N PHE A 55 -9.65 18.41 12.59
CA PHE A 55 -10.62 17.55 13.26
C PHE A 55 -10.70 16.22 12.49
N PHE A 56 -10.99 15.11 13.14
CA PHE A 56 -10.85 13.78 12.56
C PHE A 56 -12.20 13.12 12.33
N VAL A 57 -12.41 12.55 11.15
CA VAL A 57 -13.60 11.78 10.82
C VAL A 57 -13.57 10.45 11.56
N ARG A 58 -14.62 10.15 12.33
CA ARG A 58 -14.64 8.95 13.20
C ARG A 58 -14.50 7.63 12.44
N THR A 59 -15.06 7.53 11.24
CA THR A 59 -15.06 6.29 10.44
C THR A 59 -13.75 6.05 9.69
N THR A 60 -13.18 7.09 9.07
CA THR A 60 -11.96 6.97 8.25
C THR A 60 -10.68 7.25 9.03
N LYS A 61 -10.80 7.87 10.23
CA LYS A 61 -9.68 8.34 11.07
C LYS A 61 -8.83 9.43 10.42
N GLN A 62 -9.24 9.91 9.24
CA GLN A 62 -8.56 10.97 8.50
C GLN A 62 -8.99 12.33 9.02
N MET A 63 -8.08 13.29 8.92
CA MET A 63 -8.34 14.70 9.15
C MET A 63 -9.35 15.20 8.10
N GLU A 64 -10.40 15.82 8.61
CA GLU A 64 -11.37 16.61 7.86
C GLU A 64 -10.65 17.79 7.19
N LEU A 65 -10.89 17.96 5.89
CA LEU A 65 -10.18 18.97 5.09
C LEU A 65 -10.78 20.37 5.23
N ARG A 66 -11.97 20.49 5.81
CA ARG A 66 -12.49 21.78 6.28
C ARG A 66 -11.60 22.26 7.42
N ARG A 67 -10.92 23.38 7.22
CA ARG A 67 -9.87 23.88 8.13
C ARG A 67 -10.43 24.04 9.53
N GLY A 68 -9.67 23.59 10.51
CA GLY A 68 -10.02 23.81 11.89
C GLY A 68 -8.85 23.58 12.82
N ARG A 69 -8.84 24.28 13.94
CA ARG A 69 -7.83 24.10 14.99
C ARG A 69 -8.39 24.42 16.36
N THR A 70 -7.82 23.79 17.37
CA THR A 70 -8.17 23.99 18.78
C THR A 70 -6.95 24.54 19.51
N LEU A 71 -7.07 25.70 20.12
CA LEU A 71 -6.02 26.35 20.90
C LEU A 71 -6.42 26.38 22.37
N PHE A 72 -5.45 26.18 23.26
CA PHE A 72 -5.72 26.09 24.69
C PHE A 72 -4.55 26.54 25.57
N GLY A 73 -4.90 27.10 26.72
CA GLY A 73 -3.95 27.59 27.72
C GLY A 73 -4.66 27.95 29.03
N THR A 74 -3.89 28.34 30.04
CA THR A 74 -4.45 28.86 31.30
C THR A 74 -4.02 30.29 31.56
N TYR A 75 -4.85 31.04 32.27
CA TYR A 75 -4.45 32.30 32.89
C TYR A 75 -5.13 32.41 34.26
N GLY A 76 -4.34 32.51 35.32
CA GLY A 76 -4.85 32.47 36.69
C GLY A 76 -5.51 31.11 37.01
N PRO A 77 -6.75 31.08 37.55
CA PRO A 77 -7.47 29.84 37.84
C PRO A 77 -8.27 29.26 36.66
N ASN A 78 -8.31 29.96 35.52
CA ASN A 78 -9.21 29.64 34.41
C ASN A 78 -8.50 28.94 33.26
N PHE A 79 -9.21 28.02 32.63
CA PHE A 79 -8.82 27.36 31.38
C PHE A 79 -9.48 28.07 30.20
N TYR A 80 -8.70 28.35 29.17
CA TYR A 80 -9.16 29.03 27.98
C TYR A 80 -9.06 28.09 26.79
N LEU A 81 -10.12 28.04 25.99
CA LEU A 81 -10.19 27.26 24.76
C LEU A 81 -10.65 28.18 23.63
N ARG A 82 -9.97 28.12 22.50
CA ARG A 82 -10.40 28.72 21.24
C ARG A 82 -10.52 27.66 20.18
N ILE A 83 -11.66 27.62 19.50
CA ILE A 83 -11.86 26.81 18.32
C ILE A 83 -11.98 27.75 17.13
N GLU A 84 -11.21 27.47 16.10
CA GLU A 84 -11.35 28.13 14.81
C GLU A 84 -11.79 27.07 13.79
N SER A 85 -12.84 27.36 13.03
CA SER A 85 -13.47 26.45 12.06
C SER A 85 -13.73 27.19 10.75
N GLU A 86 -13.43 26.58 9.61
CA GLU A 86 -13.72 27.14 8.29
C GLU A 86 -15.22 27.43 8.13
N LEU A 87 -15.54 28.55 7.48
CA LEU A 87 -16.88 28.89 7.04
C LEU A 87 -17.18 28.31 5.64
N PRO A 88 -18.44 27.97 5.33
CA PRO A 88 -18.84 27.57 3.99
C PRO A 88 -18.49 28.65 2.94
N PRO A 89 -18.18 28.26 1.69
CA PRO A 89 -17.92 29.19 0.59
C PRO A 89 -19.16 29.99 0.21
N ASP A 90 -18.97 31.04 -0.60
CA ASP A 90 -20.01 31.85 -1.26
C ASP A 90 -21.05 32.48 -0.32
N GLY A 91 -20.68 32.71 0.95
CA GLY A 91 -21.56 33.34 1.93
C GLY A 91 -22.68 32.44 2.46
N ALA A 92 -22.64 31.13 2.19
CA ALA A 92 -23.56 30.18 2.77
C ALA A 92 -23.42 30.15 4.30
N ARG A 93 -24.57 30.14 5.01
CA ARG A 93 -24.59 30.20 6.47
C ARG A 93 -24.48 28.81 7.09
N LEU A 94 -23.75 28.71 8.21
CA LEU A 94 -23.79 27.56 9.10
C LEU A 94 -25.22 27.34 9.63
N LEU A 95 -25.65 26.09 9.75
CA LEU A 95 -26.97 25.76 10.28
C LEU A 95 -27.05 26.18 11.75
N SER A 96 -28.00 27.05 12.07
CA SER A 96 -28.16 27.63 13.39
C SER A 96 -29.63 27.91 13.70
N SER A 97 -30.39 26.84 13.92
CA SER A 97 -31.84 26.83 14.16
C SER A 97 -32.22 26.91 15.63
N GLN A 98 -31.36 26.41 16.52
CA GLN A 98 -31.58 26.33 17.95
C GLN A 98 -31.28 27.67 18.59
N ARG A 99 -32.26 28.24 19.31
CA ARG A 99 -32.17 29.58 19.92
C ARG A 99 -32.31 29.58 21.44
N ARG A 100 -32.93 28.54 22.00
CA ARG A 100 -33.20 28.40 23.43
C ARG A 100 -32.02 27.73 24.13
N HIS A 101 -31.66 28.24 25.31
CA HIS A 101 -30.70 27.59 26.22
C HIS A 101 -31.14 26.14 26.51
N ASP A 102 -30.18 25.20 26.46
CA ASP A 102 -30.36 23.75 26.61
C ASP A 102 -31.34 23.07 25.65
N SER A 103 -31.63 23.72 24.51
CA SER A 103 -32.22 23.01 23.38
C SER A 103 -31.19 22.02 22.78
N LYS A 104 -31.60 21.26 21.76
CA LYS A 104 -30.73 20.25 21.14
C LYS A 104 -29.69 20.89 20.22
N VAL A 105 -28.79 21.71 20.77
CA VAL A 105 -27.80 22.56 20.06
C VAL A 105 -26.89 21.73 19.15
N TRP A 106 -26.65 20.45 19.45
CA TRP A 106 -25.90 19.54 18.58
C TRP A 106 -26.61 19.18 17.26
N HIS A 107 -27.88 19.54 17.05
CA HIS A 107 -28.54 19.45 15.74
C HIS A 107 -28.16 20.58 14.78
N ASP A 108 -27.60 21.67 15.29
CA ASP A 108 -27.00 22.74 14.49
C ASP A 108 -25.54 22.45 14.16
N ASP A 109 -24.95 23.27 13.29
CA ASP A 109 -23.50 23.42 13.33
C ASP A 109 -23.12 23.83 14.75
N SER A 110 -22.25 23.08 15.41
CA SER A 110 -21.83 23.40 16.78
C SER A 110 -20.39 23.01 17.09
N VAL A 111 -19.84 23.62 18.13
CA VAL A 111 -18.64 23.16 18.82
C VAL A 111 -19.09 22.52 20.13
N GLU A 112 -18.50 21.39 20.46
CA GLU A 112 -18.86 20.57 21.61
C GLU A 112 -17.59 20.23 22.40
N VAL A 113 -17.61 20.50 23.70
CA VAL A 113 -16.48 20.35 24.61
C VAL A 113 -16.92 19.48 25.78
N TRP A 114 -16.29 18.31 25.93
CA TRP A 114 -16.51 17.43 27.05
C TRP A 114 -15.33 17.50 28.02
N ILE A 115 -15.60 17.61 29.31
CA ILE A 115 -14.61 17.84 30.35
C ILE A 115 -14.86 16.88 31.49
N ALA A 116 -13.88 16.04 31.81
CA ALA A 116 -13.96 15.05 32.85
C ALA A 116 -12.78 15.23 33.83
N PRO A 117 -13.02 15.66 35.09
CA PRO A 117 -11.98 15.66 36.11
C PRO A 117 -11.42 14.25 36.36
N ASP A 118 -10.13 14.15 36.69
CA ASP A 118 -9.53 12.84 36.97
C ASP A 118 -10.08 12.27 38.29
N GLY A 119 -10.45 10.99 38.30
CA GLY A 119 -10.95 10.32 39.52
C GLY A 119 -12.35 10.71 40.03
N LYS A 120 -13.07 11.65 39.38
CA LYS A 120 -14.45 12.03 39.75
C LYS A 120 -15.51 11.22 38.99
N ASP A 121 -16.71 11.12 39.58
CA ASP A 121 -17.89 10.50 38.93
C ASP A 121 -18.49 11.47 37.89
N GLU A 122 -18.49 12.76 38.19
CA GLU A 122 -19.06 13.78 37.31
C GLU A 122 -18.18 14.08 36.08
N TYR A 123 -18.82 14.42 34.98
CA TYR A 123 -18.20 15.01 33.81
C TYR A 123 -19.19 15.92 33.09
N PHE A 124 -18.69 16.85 32.28
CA PHE A 124 -19.45 18.01 31.82
C PHE A 124 -19.41 18.09 30.31
N GLN A 125 -20.53 18.45 29.70
CA GLN A 125 -20.67 18.70 28.27
C GLN A 125 -21.04 20.16 28.07
N LEU A 126 -20.28 20.89 27.27
CA LEU A 126 -20.53 22.28 26.91
C LEU A 126 -20.62 22.38 25.38
N THR A 127 -21.77 22.81 24.86
CA THR A 127 -22.00 22.93 23.42
C THR A 127 -22.39 24.35 23.08
N MET A 128 -21.89 24.88 21.95
CA MET A 128 -22.26 26.19 21.44
C MET A 128 -22.46 26.14 19.91
N ASN A 129 -23.56 26.70 19.41
CA ASN A 129 -23.77 26.91 17.97
C ASN A 129 -23.27 28.30 17.51
N PRO A 130 -23.27 28.62 16.20
CA PRO A 130 -22.86 29.91 15.68
C PRO A 130 -23.67 31.12 16.15
N LEU A 131 -24.84 30.94 16.77
CA LEU A 131 -25.61 32.04 17.38
C LEU A 131 -25.15 32.33 18.81
N GLY A 132 -24.28 31.50 19.39
CA GLY A 132 -23.94 31.54 20.81
C GLY A 132 -24.99 30.91 21.71
N THR A 133 -25.99 30.21 21.14
CA THR A 133 -26.91 29.37 21.91
C THR A 133 -26.14 28.18 22.46
N VAL A 134 -26.38 27.87 23.73
CA VAL A 134 -25.64 26.84 24.45
C VAL A 134 -26.52 25.72 24.94
N TYR A 135 -25.87 24.59 25.14
CA TYR A 135 -26.36 23.46 25.89
C TYR A 135 -25.23 23.01 26.83
N ASP A 136 -25.49 23.02 28.13
CA ASP A 136 -24.56 22.53 29.12
C ASP A 136 -25.20 21.54 30.10
N VAL A 137 -24.51 20.42 30.32
CA VAL A 137 -25.07 19.30 31.08
C VAL A 137 -23.99 18.65 31.93
N ARG A 138 -24.36 18.26 33.15
CA ARG A 138 -23.54 17.45 34.04
C ARG A 138 -23.98 15.98 33.96
N HIS A 139 -23.04 15.12 33.58
CA HIS A 139 -23.21 13.68 33.45
C HIS A 139 -22.47 12.92 34.56
N TYR A 140 -22.74 11.62 34.70
CA TYR A 140 -22.18 10.76 35.76
C TYR A 140 -21.66 9.43 35.19
N ARG A 141 -20.43 9.03 35.54
CA ARG A 141 -19.82 7.75 35.10
C ARG A 141 -20.54 6.54 35.67
N SER A 142 -21.17 6.70 36.82
CA SER A 142 -22.05 5.72 37.46
C SER A 142 -23.33 5.43 36.67
N GLY A 143 -23.62 6.17 35.60
CA GLY A 143 -24.81 5.98 34.77
C GLY A 143 -26.08 6.63 35.34
N LYS A 144 -25.95 7.49 36.36
CA LYS A 144 -27.06 8.33 36.84
C LYS A 144 -27.60 9.23 35.72
N ILE A 145 -28.89 9.58 35.84
CA ILE A 145 -29.56 10.50 34.92
C ILE A 145 -28.75 11.82 34.84
N PRO A 146 -28.40 12.30 33.64
CA PRO A 146 -27.73 13.59 33.49
C PRO A 146 -28.55 14.75 34.07
N ASP A 147 -27.87 15.70 34.69
CA ASP A 147 -28.47 16.93 35.21
C ASP A 147 -28.39 18.02 34.14
N GLU A 148 -29.50 18.19 33.42
CA GLU A 148 -29.69 19.23 32.40
C GLU A 148 -30.03 20.61 33.00
N THR A 149 -30.17 20.73 34.32
CA THR A 149 -30.37 22.02 35.01
C THR A 149 -29.06 22.65 35.47
N TRP A 150 -27.95 21.92 35.35
CA TRP A 150 -26.63 22.38 35.70
C TRP A 150 -26.15 23.46 34.72
N ASN A 151 -25.93 24.67 35.22
CA ASN A 151 -25.43 25.79 34.43
C ASN A 151 -24.16 26.35 35.07
N ASN A 152 -23.02 26.18 34.40
CA ASN A 152 -21.74 26.68 34.91
C ASN A 152 -21.50 28.11 34.43
N LYS A 153 -20.77 28.92 35.21
CA LYS A 153 -20.44 30.31 34.87
C LYS A 153 -19.31 30.44 33.84
N TRP A 154 -19.25 29.54 32.86
CA TRP A 154 -18.29 29.65 31.76
C TRP A 154 -18.69 30.81 30.85
N LYS A 155 -17.69 31.58 30.40
CA LYS A 155 -17.92 32.65 29.43
C LYS A 155 -17.66 32.17 28.03
N LYS A 156 -18.37 32.76 27.08
CA LYS A 156 -18.30 32.41 25.67
C LYS A 156 -18.33 33.63 24.78
N ALA A 157 -17.68 33.51 23.64
CA ALA A 157 -17.90 34.41 22.53
C ALA A 157 -17.86 33.62 21.22
N ASN A 158 -18.65 34.07 20.25
CA ASN A 158 -18.60 33.60 18.88
C ASN A 158 -18.35 34.80 17.96
N TYR A 159 -17.52 34.59 16.94
CA TYR A 159 -17.21 35.60 15.94
C TYR A 159 -17.08 34.94 14.56
N LEU A 160 -17.74 35.52 13.56
CA LEU A 160 -17.62 35.09 12.16
C LEU A 160 -16.65 36.03 11.44
N ASP A 161 -15.39 35.62 11.35
CA ASP A 161 -14.36 36.34 10.61
C ASP A 161 -14.51 36.08 9.11
N LYS A 162 -15.30 36.91 8.44
CA LYS A 162 -15.50 36.82 6.98
C LYS A 162 -14.21 37.05 6.18
N LYS A 163 -13.24 37.81 6.71
CA LYS A 163 -11.98 38.09 6.00
C LYS A 163 -11.08 36.86 5.97
N LYS A 164 -11.04 36.12 7.08
CA LYS A 164 -10.28 34.86 7.18
C LYS A 164 -11.10 33.63 6.78
N ASN A 165 -12.38 33.80 6.49
CA ASN A 165 -13.35 32.74 6.26
C ASN A 165 -13.44 31.73 7.42
N MET A 166 -13.46 32.22 8.66
CA MET A 166 -13.44 31.39 9.88
C MET A 166 -14.56 31.76 10.86
N TRP A 167 -15.17 30.75 11.47
CA TRP A 167 -15.91 30.85 12.72
C TRP A 167 -14.94 30.65 13.89
N VAL A 168 -14.88 31.62 14.80
CA VAL A 168 -14.10 31.58 16.04
C VAL A 168 -15.06 31.43 17.22
N ALA A 169 -14.75 30.49 18.11
CA ALA A 169 -15.48 30.21 19.33
C ALA A 169 -14.51 30.21 20.52
N ASP A 170 -14.67 31.16 21.44
CA ASP A 170 -13.85 31.31 22.64
C ASP A 170 -14.61 30.86 23.87
N PHE A 171 -13.91 30.19 24.79
CA PHE A 171 -14.42 29.70 26.07
C PHE A 171 -13.47 30.10 27.19
N GLU A 172 -13.99 30.70 28.26
CA GLU A 172 -13.31 30.85 29.56
C GLU A 172 -14.03 29.94 30.56
N ILE A 173 -13.33 28.90 31.00
CA ILE A 173 -13.88 27.83 31.83
C ILE A 173 -13.24 27.93 33.22
N PRO A 174 -14.02 28.15 34.29
CA PRO A 174 -13.51 28.22 35.65
C PRO A 174 -13.20 26.80 36.15
N ILE A 175 -12.06 26.26 35.72
CA ILE A 175 -11.78 24.81 35.85
C ILE A 175 -11.64 24.36 37.31
N ARG A 176 -11.29 25.26 38.22
CA ARG A 176 -11.26 25.01 39.68
C ARG A 176 -12.64 24.84 40.30
N GLU A 177 -13.69 25.38 39.68
CA GLU A 177 -15.08 25.14 40.11
C GLU A 177 -15.55 23.73 39.70
N LEU A 178 -14.97 23.16 38.62
CA LEU A 178 -15.25 21.79 38.18
C LEU A 178 -14.48 20.74 38.98
N ASP A 179 -13.23 21.02 39.36
CA ASP A 179 -12.47 20.27 40.35
C ASP A 179 -11.44 21.17 41.04
N PRO A 180 -11.54 21.39 42.38
CA PRO A 180 -10.61 22.22 43.14
C PRO A 180 -9.15 21.83 42.99
N SER A 181 -8.86 20.56 42.66
CA SER A 181 -7.48 20.11 42.44
C SER A 181 -6.82 20.85 41.28
N GLY A 182 -7.58 21.14 40.20
CA GLY A 182 -7.10 21.89 39.04
C GLY A 182 -5.89 21.31 38.30
N LYS A 183 -5.44 20.09 38.63
CA LYS A 183 -4.15 19.54 38.19
C LYS A 183 -4.22 18.85 36.82
N LYS A 184 -5.28 18.08 36.57
CA LYS A 184 -5.41 17.25 35.37
C LYS A 184 -6.86 16.97 35.03
N PHE A 185 -7.20 17.10 33.75
CA PHE A 185 -8.53 16.82 33.22
C PHE A 185 -8.42 15.96 31.98
N ARG A 186 -9.49 15.24 31.65
CA ARG A 186 -9.68 14.60 30.35
C ARG A 186 -10.66 15.43 29.54
N ILE A 187 -10.26 15.87 28.35
CA ILE A 187 -11.03 16.79 27.52
C ILE A 187 -11.17 16.24 26.10
N LEU A 188 -12.38 16.35 25.54
CA LEU A 188 -12.67 16.09 24.14
C LEU A 188 -13.32 17.32 23.52
N VAL A 189 -12.73 17.83 22.44
CA VAL A 189 -13.31 18.91 21.63
C VAL A 189 -13.78 18.32 20.30
N SER A 190 -14.97 18.67 19.86
CA SER A 190 -15.52 18.23 18.57
C SER A 190 -16.22 19.36 17.82
N ARG A 191 -16.12 19.28 16.48
CA ARG A 191 -16.88 20.09 15.55
C ARG A 191 -18.01 19.23 14.95
N ASN A 192 -19.25 19.67 15.15
CA ASN A 192 -20.45 19.07 14.56
C ASN A 192 -20.81 19.80 13.27
N TRP A 193 -20.48 19.22 12.12
CA TRP A 193 -20.82 19.74 10.81
C TRP A 193 -22.20 19.29 10.38
N LYS A 194 -22.95 20.13 9.67
CA LYS A 194 -24.26 19.76 9.12
C LYS A 194 -24.30 19.71 7.59
N ARG A 195 -23.22 20.11 6.92
CA ARG A 195 -23.15 20.24 5.45
C ARG A 195 -21.74 19.94 4.91
N PRO A 196 -21.48 18.72 4.39
CA PRO A 196 -22.21 17.49 4.72
C PRO A 196 -22.11 17.17 6.21
N ALA A 197 -23.09 16.41 6.72
CA ALA A 197 -23.19 16.10 8.13
C ALA A 197 -22.03 15.20 8.58
N ASN A 198 -21.28 15.64 9.59
CA ASN A 198 -20.19 14.86 10.18
C ASN A 198 -19.98 15.31 11.63
N GLN A 199 -19.47 14.45 12.49
CA GLN A 199 -19.09 14.79 13.86
C GLN A 199 -17.61 14.42 14.03
N THR A 200 -16.76 15.43 14.13
CA THR A 200 -15.31 15.23 14.04
C THR A 200 -14.62 15.73 15.32
N PRO A 201 -14.07 14.84 16.16
CA PRO A 201 -13.24 15.22 17.31
C PRO A 201 -11.86 15.78 16.88
N PHE A 202 -11.25 16.62 17.70
CA PHE A 202 -9.89 17.19 17.48
C PHE A 202 -8.73 16.18 17.69
N ILE A 203 -9.08 14.93 18.00
CA ILE A 203 -8.21 13.77 18.14
C ILE A 203 -8.87 12.60 17.40
N VAL A 204 -8.10 11.59 16.99
CA VAL A 204 -8.68 10.35 16.46
C VAL A 204 -9.45 9.64 17.58
N ASN A 205 -10.78 9.65 17.50
CA ASN A 205 -11.67 8.98 18.45
C ASN A 205 -12.83 8.29 17.70
N GLU A 206 -12.89 6.96 17.81
CA GLU A 206 -13.91 6.12 17.18
C GLU A 206 -15.09 5.84 18.12
N ALA A 207 -14.88 6.00 19.43
CA ALA A 207 -15.87 5.68 20.45
C ALA A 207 -16.99 6.74 20.53
N PRO A 208 -18.17 6.37 21.07
CA PRO A 208 -19.17 7.33 21.49
C PRO A 208 -18.60 8.37 22.45
N PHE A 209 -19.11 9.61 22.43
CA PHE A 209 -18.55 10.70 23.24
C PHE A 209 -18.75 10.52 24.74
N ASN A 210 -19.64 9.65 25.22
CA ASN A 210 -19.71 9.31 26.63
C ASN A 210 -18.61 8.33 27.09
N ASP A 211 -17.74 7.84 26.19
CA ASP A 211 -16.55 7.07 26.55
C ASP A 211 -15.36 8.00 26.88
N ILE A 212 -15.26 8.36 28.15
CA ILE A 212 -14.23 9.24 28.70
C ILE A 212 -12.82 8.62 28.60
N SER A 213 -12.70 7.30 28.45
CA SER A 213 -11.39 6.64 28.35
C SER A 213 -10.61 7.07 27.10
N ARG A 214 -11.32 7.66 26.11
CA ARG A 214 -10.76 8.14 24.84
C ARG A 214 -10.43 9.64 24.82
N TYR A 215 -10.76 10.37 25.88
CA TYR A 215 -10.52 11.81 25.95
C TYR A 215 -9.04 12.12 26.16
N ALA A 216 -8.58 13.21 25.54
CA ALA A 216 -7.21 13.65 25.70
C ALA A 216 -6.93 14.11 27.13
N THR A 217 -5.80 13.74 27.69
CA THR A 217 -5.37 14.22 29.01
C THR A 217 -4.77 15.62 28.91
N PHE A 218 -5.25 16.55 29.72
CA PHE A 218 -4.74 17.91 29.84
C PHE A 218 -4.11 18.04 31.21
N ALA A 219 -2.78 18.17 31.25
CA ALA A 219 -2.00 18.37 32.47
C ALA A 219 -1.58 19.85 32.57
N PHE A 220 -2.06 20.53 33.60
CA PHE A 220 -1.83 21.97 33.76
C PHE A 220 -0.42 22.24 34.26
N ALA A 221 0.42 22.76 33.36
CA ALA A 221 1.86 22.92 33.58
C ALA A 221 2.31 24.30 33.09
N ARG A 222 2.28 25.28 34.01
CA ARG A 222 2.51 26.70 33.71
C ARG A 222 3.78 26.97 32.88
N LYS A 223 4.88 26.29 33.21
CA LYS A 223 6.19 26.45 32.55
C LYS A 223 6.42 25.54 31.33
N ALA A 224 5.42 24.74 30.92
CA ALA A 224 5.55 23.90 29.74
C ALA A 224 5.71 24.78 28.48
N PRO A 225 6.49 24.33 27.48
CA PRO A 225 6.54 25.02 26.19
C PRO A 225 5.17 25.02 25.53
N ALA A 226 4.88 26.09 24.79
CA ALA A 226 3.67 26.18 23.97
C ALA A 226 4.03 26.00 22.50
N VAL A 227 3.28 25.15 21.80
CA VAL A 227 3.40 24.85 20.38
C VAL A 227 2.08 25.22 19.69
N CYS A 228 2.13 26.32 18.95
CA CYS A 228 0.99 26.89 18.23
C CYS A 228 1.15 26.62 16.73
N ILE A 229 0.46 25.60 16.19
CA ILE A 229 0.36 25.32 14.76
C ILE A 229 -0.58 26.35 14.14
N LYS A 230 -0.01 27.19 13.28
CA LYS A 230 -0.71 28.28 12.63
C LYS A 230 -1.51 27.79 11.42
N ASP A 231 -0.83 27.13 10.50
CA ASP A 231 -1.43 26.61 9.27
C ASP A 231 -0.66 25.39 8.76
N LEU A 232 -1.29 24.61 7.88
CA LEU A 232 -0.69 23.49 7.16
C LEU A 232 -0.56 23.76 5.65
N GLY A 233 -0.94 24.95 5.19
CA GLY A 233 -1.03 25.26 3.77
C GLY A 233 -2.37 24.84 3.16
N THR A 234 -2.40 24.81 1.83
CA THR A 234 -3.61 24.48 1.06
C THR A 234 -3.47 23.08 0.50
N LEU A 235 -3.80 22.08 1.34
CA LEU A 235 -3.56 20.67 1.04
C LEU A 235 -4.24 20.22 -0.26
N GLU A 236 -5.43 20.74 -0.56
CA GLU A 236 -6.17 20.50 -1.81
C GLU A 236 -5.36 20.91 -3.06
N LYS A 237 -4.64 22.04 -2.96
CA LYS A 237 -3.71 22.51 -4.00
C LYS A 237 -2.34 21.81 -3.95
N GLN A 238 -2.25 20.68 -3.24
CA GLN A 238 -1.02 19.90 -3.05
C GLN A 238 0.13 20.71 -2.41
N LEU A 239 -0.22 21.73 -1.61
CA LEU A 239 0.72 22.56 -0.88
C LEU A 239 0.72 22.19 0.61
N PHE A 240 1.83 21.62 1.09
CA PHE A 240 2.06 21.41 2.52
C PHE A 240 2.97 22.52 3.05
N ASP A 241 2.43 23.38 3.89
CA ASP A 241 3.14 24.56 4.39
C ASP A 241 2.93 24.74 5.91
N LEU A 242 3.52 23.82 6.68
CA LEU A 242 3.43 23.83 8.15
C LEU A 242 4.12 25.08 8.70
N ASP A 243 3.34 25.97 9.30
CA ASP A 243 3.81 27.13 10.06
C ASP A 243 3.44 26.95 11.53
N ALA A 244 4.41 27.02 12.43
CA ALA A 244 4.18 26.86 13.86
C ALA A 244 5.09 27.79 14.69
N LEU A 245 4.64 28.11 15.91
CA LEU A 245 5.42 28.83 16.91
C LEU A 245 5.72 27.91 18.10
N ILE A 246 6.96 27.96 18.59
CA ILE A 246 7.39 27.29 19.82
C ILE A 246 7.78 28.36 20.83
N ARG A 247 6.97 28.53 21.88
CA ARG A 247 7.22 29.47 22.96
C ARG A 247 7.97 28.82 24.11
N ASN A 248 9.02 29.49 24.58
CA ASN A 248 9.73 29.11 25.79
C ASN A 248 9.15 29.83 27.01
N ASN A 249 8.39 29.10 27.85
CA ASN A 249 7.81 29.61 29.09
C ASN A 249 8.69 29.38 30.33
N THR A 250 9.96 29.00 30.13
CA THR A 250 10.93 28.83 31.22
C THR A 250 11.78 30.09 31.41
N SER A 251 12.55 30.14 32.49
CA SER A 251 13.46 31.24 32.81
C SER A 251 14.85 31.12 32.15
N MET A 252 15.11 30.07 31.38
CA MET A 252 16.39 29.84 30.71
C MET A 252 16.18 29.57 29.22
N ALA A 253 17.18 29.87 28.38
CA ALA A 253 17.13 29.52 26.97
C ALA A 253 16.96 28.00 26.79
N LYS A 254 16.17 27.60 25.78
CA LYS A 254 15.87 26.19 25.49
C LYS A 254 16.13 25.88 24.03
N THR A 255 16.76 24.74 23.76
CA THR A 255 16.97 24.23 22.41
C THR A 255 15.96 23.13 22.12
N TYR A 256 15.15 23.32 21.09
CA TYR A 256 14.17 22.35 20.63
C TYR A 256 14.64 21.67 19.34
N GLU A 257 14.43 20.36 19.24
CA GLU A 257 14.57 19.59 18.01
C GLU A 257 13.17 19.23 17.50
N ALA A 258 12.78 19.79 16.36
CA ALA A 258 11.53 19.50 15.68
C ALA A 258 11.80 18.55 14.50
N LYS A 259 11.16 17.39 14.51
CA LYS A 259 11.19 16.38 13.45
C LYS A 259 9.82 16.30 12.79
N LEU A 260 9.75 16.54 11.48
CA LEU A 260 8.59 16.24 10.65
C LEU A 260 8.86 14.97 9.86
N HIS A 261 8.13 13.90 10.16
CA HIS A 261 8.14 12.65 9.38
C HIS A 261 6.87 12.60 8.53
N PHE A 262 7.04 12.58 7.21
CA PHE A 262 5.96 12.65 6.24
C PHE A 262 5.93 11.37 5.41
N VAL A 263 4.77 10.72 5.36
CA VAL A 263 4.55 9.43 4.70
C VAL A 263 3.38 9.56 3.74
N HIS A 264 3.49 8.96 2.55
CA HIS A 264 2.35 8.74 1.66
C HIS A 264 2.54 7.44 0.87
N GLY A 265 1.44 6.89 0.34
CA GLY A 265 1.42 5.60 -0.35
C GLY A 265 2.16 5.54 -1.68
N ASP A 266 2.68 6.67 -2.17
CA ASP A 266 3.40 6.79 -3.46
C ASP A 266 4.94 6.96 -3.33
N MET A 267 5.51 7.03 -2.12
CA MET A 267 6.96 7.22 -1.81
C MET A 267 7.68 8.44 -2.42
N PRO A 268 8.82 8.87 -1.84
CA PRO A 268 9.47 8.36 -0.62
C PRO A 268 8.96 8.99 0.69
N GLU A 269 9.07 8.25 1.79
CA GLU A 269 8.99 8.83 3.12
C GLU A 269 10.06 9.91 3.28
N THR A 270 9.69 11.05 3.84
CA THR A 270 10.62 12.15 4.08
C THR A 270 10.68 12.48 5.55
N THR A 271 11.88 12.81 6.01
CA THR A 271 12.11 13.26 7.38
C THR A 271 12.91 14.55 7.33
N ASP A 272 12.32 15.62 7.84
CA ASP A 272 12.97 16.90 8.01
C ASP A 272 13.21 17.16 9.50
N VAL A 273 14.40 17.65 9.86
CA VAL A 273 14.77 17.95 11.25
C VAL A 273 15.28 19.38 11.35
N VAL A 274 14.66 20.17 12.23
CA VAL A 274 15.05 21.55 12.54
C VAL A 274 15.42 21.65 14.00
N LYS A 275 16.57 22.25 14.30
CA LYS A 275 16.99 22.60 15.66
C LYS A 275 16.92 24.11 15.83
N MET A 276 16.37 24.58 16.95
CA MET A 276 16.31 26.01 17.26
C MET A 276 16.46 26.28 18.74
N THR A 277 17.15 27.37 19.08
CA THR A 277 17.26 27.87 20.45
C THR A 277 16.31 29.04 20.64
N VAL A 278 15.45 28.98 21.64
CA VAL A 278 14.43 29.99 21.94
C VAL A 278 14.73 30.60 23.32
N GLN A 279 14.88 31.93 23.34
CA GLN A 279 15.15 32.69 24.56
C GLN A 279 13.94 32.67 25.53
N PRO A 280 14.15 32.86 26.85
CA PRO A 280 13.07 32.94 27.83
C PRO A 280 11.99 33.95 27.42
N GLY A 281 10.72 33.55 27.50
CA GLY A 281 9.59 34.43 27.18
C GLY A 281 9.40 34.74 25.69
N ASN A 282 10.26 34.23 24.80
CA ASN A 282 10.17 34.43 23.35
C ASN A 282 9.58 33.20 22.64
N SER A 283 9.22 33.37 21.37
CA SER A 283 8.76 32.30 20.48
C SER A 283 9.71 32.14 19.30
N GLY A 284 10.10 30.90 19.00
CA GLY A 284 10.77 30.53 17.75
C GLY A 284 9.75 30.14 16.69
N ARG A 285 9.96 30.53 15.43
CA ARG A 285 9.11 30.13 14.30
C ARG A 285 9.67 28.86 13.66
N LEU A 286 8.82 27.85 13.55
CA LEU A 286 9.09 26.58 12.89
C LEU A 286 8.33 26.55 11.56
N LYS A 287 9.05 26.36 10.47
CA LYS A 287 8.48 26.32 9.12
C LYS A 287 8.96 25.06 8.40
N PHE A 288 8.02 24.29 7.85
CA PHE A 288 8.30 23.26 6.86
C PHE A 288 7.46 23.57 5.62
N HIS A 289 8.13 24.06 4.57
CA HIS A 289 7.51 24.43 3.32
C HIS A 289 7.74 23.35 2.27
N TYR A 290 6.70 23.02 1.51
CA TYR A 290 6.80 22.09 0.41
C TYR A 290 5.75 22.35 -0.67
N ASP A 291 6.21 22.70 -1.87
CA ASP A 291 5.42 22.98 -3.06
C ASP A 291 5.54 21.85 -4.11
N GLY A 292 4.52 20.99 -4.20
CA GLY A 292 4.38 20.02 -5.30
C GLY A 292 5.35 18.83 -5.27
N GLY A 293 4.79 17.61 -5.10
CA GLY A 293 5.52 16.33 -5.21
C GLY A 293 5.57 15.40 -3.97
N ARG A 294 5.09 15.83 -2.79
CA ARG A 294 4.88 15.01 -1.57
C ARG A 294 3.39 14.78 -1.29
N ILE A 295 2.52 15.67 -1.78
CA ILE A 295 1.06 15.46 -1.76
C ILE A 295 0.64 14.91 -3.13
N HIS A 296 -0.14 13.83 -3.14
CA HIS A 296 -0.62 13.16 -4.36
C HIS A 296 -2.14 12.97 -4.28
N LEU A 297 -2.85 13.15 -5.39
CA LEU A 297 -4.32 13.17 -5.40
C LEU A 297 -5.01 11.85 -5.02
N ARG A 298 -4.30 10.71 -5.04
CA ARG A 298 -4.92 9.37 -4.94
C ARG A 298 -4.48 8.53 -3.74
N THR A 299 -3.60 9.04 -2.90
CA THR A 299 -3.08 8.32 -1.74
C THR A 299 -3.52 8.97 -0.42
N THR A 300 -3.44 8.19 0.65
CA THR A 300 -3.42 8.71 2.02
C THR A 300 -2.03 9.27 2.34
N HIS A 301 -1.99 10.37 3.08
CA HIS A 301 -0.81 11.04 3.61
C HIS A 301 -0.83 10.99 5.13
N THR A 302 0.32 11.01 5.76
CA THR A 302 0.46 11.17 7.21
C THR A 302 1.65 12.08 7.49
N ALA A 303 1.39 13.21 8.14
CA ALA A 303 2.43 14.10 8.64
C ALA A 303 2.53 13.97 10.17
N THR A 304 3.70 13.54 10.66
CA THR A 304 3.98 13.40 12.10
C THR A 304 5.00 14.44 12.53
N LEU A 305 4.56 15.44 13.30
CA LEU A 305 5.44 16.42 13.92
C LEU A 305 5.79 15.98 15.35
N THR A 306 7.08 15.87 15.65
CA THR A 306 7.60 15.58 17.00
C THR A 306 8.57 16.68 17.42
N ILE A 307 8.37 17.28 18.59
CA ILE A 307 9.26 18.31 19.14
C ILE A 307 9.84 17.79 20.46
N LYS A 308 11.17 17.86 20.59
CA LYS A 308 11.91 17.45 21.78
C LYS A 308 12.66 18.61 22.43
N ASP A 309 12.72 18.58 23.76
CA ASP A 309 13.67 19.33 24.59
C ASP A 309 14.66 18.30 25.17
N GLY A 310 15.88 18.27 24.63
CA GLY A 310 16.84 17.18 24.89
C GLY A 310 16.27 15.81 24.48
N ASN A 311 16.20 14.87 25.43
CA ASN A 311 15.63 13.54 25.21
C ASN A 311 14.11 13.46 25.47
N THR A 312 13.48 14.55 25.91
CA THR A 312 12.06 14.57 26.29
C THR A 312 11.20 15.07 25.15
N VAL A 313 10.20 14.28 24.73
CA VAL A 313 9.18 14.73 23.77
C VAL A 313 8.23 15.70 24.49
N VAL A 314 8.21 16.96 24.07
CA VAL A 314 7.37 18.00 24.66
C VAL A 314 6.09 18.25 23.86
N TYR A 315 6.08 17.87 22.58
CA TYR A 315 4.91 17.93 21.71
C TYR A 315 5.00 16.86 20.64
N ARG A 316 3.86 16.23 20.32
CA ARG A 316 3.72 15.35 19.16
C ARG A 316 2.33 15.54 18.58
N THR A 317 2.21 15.51 17.26
CA THR A 317 0.91 15.37 16.57
C THR A 317 1.07 14.54 15.32
N THR A 318 0.02 13.83 14.94
CA THR A 318 -0.06 12.98 13.75
C THR A 318 -1.29 13.39 12.95
N LEU A 319 -1.08 13.74 11.68
CA LEU A 319 -2.10 14.29 10.79
C LEU A 319 -2.28 13.37 9.57
N PRO A 320 -3.06 12.28 9.69
CA PRO A 320 -3.49 11.49 8.53
C PRO A 320 -4.50 12.28 7.70
N TYR A 321 -4.32 12.36 6.39
CA TYR A 321 -5.31 12.99 5.48
C TYR A 321 -5.30 12.33 4.11
N LYS A 322 -6.33 12.58 3.31
CA LYS A 322 -6.43 12.14 1.92
C LYS A 322 -7.14 13.22 1.13
N LEU A 323 -6.63 13.55 -0.06
CA LEU A 323 -7.29 14.54 -0.91
C LEU A 323 -8.59 13.96 -1.50
N PRO A 324 -9.67 14.75 -1.58
CA PRO A 324 -10.91 14.30 -2.19
C PRO A 324 -10.72 14.31 -3.70
N PHE A 325 -11.29 13.32 -4.39
CA PHE A 325 -11.29 13.28 -5.87
C PHE A 325 -12.10 14.43 -6.49
N ASP A 326 -12.96 15.06 -5.69
CA ASP A 326 -13.85 16.15 -6.09
C ASP A 326 -13.71 17.30 -5.08
N GLU A 327 -12.85 18.28 -5.40
CA GLU A 327 -12.64 19.48 -4.59
C GLU A 327 -13.93 20.28 -4.38
N GLU A 328 -14.89 20.20 -5.31
CA GLU A 328 -16.17 20.91 -5.21
C GLU A 328 -17.12 20.30 -4.16
N ASN A 329 -16.79 19.15 -3.57
CA ASN A 329 -17.72 18.37 -2.76
C ASN A 329 -17.62 18.59 -1.23
N ARG A 330 -16.55 19.21 -0.71
CA ARG A 330 -16.30 19.28 0.76
C ARG A 330 -17.33 20.10 1.56
N TRP A 331 -18.03 21.01 0.90
CA TRP A 331 -19.14 21.79 1.45
C TRP A 331 -20.49 21.53 0.75
N LYS A 332 -20.54 20.64 -0.27
CA LYS A 332 -21.79 20.30 -0.97
C LYS A 332 -22.69 19.51 -0.01
N ILE A 333 -23.89 20.04 0.19
CA ILE A 333 -25.02 19.29 0.70
C ILE A 333 -25.36 18.28 -0.40
N SER A 334 -25.33 16.98 -0.12
CA SER A 334 -26.12 16.06 -0.95
C SER A 334 -27.54 16.61 -0.91
N SER A 335 -28.04 17.16 -2.02
CA SER A 335 -29.43 17.62 -2.13
C SER A 335 -30.31 16.60 -1.41
N LYS A 336 -31.18 17.09 -0.51
CA LYS A 336 -32.16 16.33 0.31
C LYS A 336 -32.03 14.81 0.18
N VAL A 337 -31.57 14.13 1.25
CA VAL A 337 -31.52 12.66 1.42
C VAL A 337 -32.25 11.95 0.29
N ASN A 338 -31.47 11.52 -0.70
CA ASN A 338 -31.96 10.76 -1.83
C ASN A 338 -32.76 9.60 -1.24
N THR A 339 -34.06 9.49 -1.56
CA THR A 339 -34.94 8.38 -1.18
C THR A 339 -34.53 7.06 -1.82
N ASN A 340 -33.27 6.92 -2.23
CA ASN A 340 -32.75 5.81 -3.01
C ASN A 340 -31.92 4.87 -2.14
N PHE A 341 -32.21 3.59 -2.29
CA PHE A 341 -31.35 2.49 -1.87
C PHE A 341 -30.03 2.51 -2.67
N GLN A 342 -29.00 1.78 -2.25
CA GLN A 342 -27.84 1.47 -3.09
C GLN A 342 -28.00 0.06 -3.65
N PHE A 343 -27.42 -0.22 -4.82
CA PHE A 343 -27.44 -1.56 -5.37
C PHE A 343 -26.16 -1.92 -6.13
N ALA A 344 -25.93 -3.21 -6.29
CA ALA A 344 -24.86 -3.81 -7.07
C ALA A 344 -25.38 -5.03 -7.83
N ILE A 345 -24.90 -5.27 -9.05
CA ILE A 345 -25.27 -6.40 -9.92
C ILE A 345 -24.01 -7.14 -10.36
N TYR A 346 -24.01 -8.46 -10.20
CA TYR A 346 -22.86 -9.34 -10.46
C TYR A 346 -23.23 -10.38 -11.53
N PRO A 347 -23.01 -10.08 -12.82
CA PRO A 347 -23.44 -10.95 -13.91
C PRO A 347 -22.89 -12.39 -13.81
N TYR A 348 -21.62 -12.61 -13.45
CA TYR A 348 -21.07 -13.98 -13.37
C TYR A 348 -21.56 -14.74 -12.14
N LEU A 349 -21.80 -14.04 -11.04
CA LEU A 349 -22.36 -14.65 -9.85
C LEU A 349 -23.87 -14.90 -9.95
N LYS A 350 -24.55 -14.31 -10.94
CA LYS A 350 -26.02 -14.29 -11.08
C LYS A 350 -26.68 -13.81 -9.78
N LYS A 351 -26.14 -12.73 -9.23
CA LYS A 351 -26.56 -12.13 -7.95
C LYS A 351 -26.65 -10.62 -8.07
N GLY A 352 -27.41 -10.02 -7.18
CA GLY A 352 -27.38 -8.60 -6.89
C GLY A 352 -27.39 -8.35 -5.39
N THR A 353 -27.02 -7.15 -4.98
CA THR A 353 -27.13 -6.70 -3.59
C THR A 353 -27.85 -5.37 -3.53
N VAL A 354 -28.68 -5.16 -2.52
CA VAL A 354 -29.30 -3.87 -2.20
C VAL A 354 -28.98 -3.46 -0.77
N ARG A 355 -28.74 -2.15 -0.55
CA ARG A 355 -28.65 -1.53 0.78
C ARG A 355 -29.70 -0.45 0.93
N PHE A 356 -30.46 -0.48 2.02
CA PHE A 356 -31.50 0.52 2.28
C PHE A 356 -31.84 0.59 3.77
N ASP A 357 -32.42 1.71 4.18
CA ASP A 357 -32.98 1.87 5.52
C ASP A 357 -34.48 1.56 5.51
N ALA A 358 -34.93 0.81 6.51
CA ALA A 358 -36.35 0.53 6.70
C ALA A 358 -36.95 1.45 7.77
N GLU A 359 -38.11 2.02 7.46
CA GLU A 359 -38.89 2.81 8.42
C GLU A 359 -39.52 1.91 9.49
N SER A 360 -39.81 2.48 10.66
CA SER A 360 -40.50 1.77 11.73
C SER A 360 -41.86 1.26 11.26
N GLY A 361 -42.19 0.01 11.58
CA GLY A 361 -43.45 -0.63 11.19
C GLY A 361 -43.50 -1.21 9.77
N ILE A 362 -42.42 -1.09 8.98
CA ILE A 362 -42.30 -1.85 7.73
C ILE A 362 -42.00 -3.32 8.06
N SER A 363 -42.86 -4.21 7.56
CA SER A 363 -42.79 -5.65 7.82
C SER A 363 -41.78 -6.38 6.90
N HIS A 364 -41.68 -5.95 5.65
CA HIS A 364 -40.78 -6.52 4.65
C HIS A 364 -40.59 -5.57 3.48
N ALA A 365 -39.55 -5.83 2.68
CA ALA A 365 -39.36 -5.21 1.38
C ALA A 365 -39.41 -6.27 0.27
N VAL A 366 -39.62 -5.84 -0.97
CA VAL A 366 -39.55 -6.69 -2.16
C VAL A 366 -38.65 -5.99 -3.17
N VAL A 367 -37.63 -6.70 -3.65
CA VAL A 367 -36.80 -6.27 -4.77
C VAL A 367 -37.28 -6.95 -6.05
N GLU A 368 -37.45 -6.16 -7.11
CA GLU A 368 -37.86 -6.65 -8.44
C GLU A 368 -36.88 -6.16 -9.51
N ILE A 369 -36.46 -7.04 -10.42
CA ILE A 369 -35.79 -6.67 -11.67
C ILE A 369 -36.82 -6.72 -12.79
N LYS A 370 -36.94 -5.63 -13.56
CA LYS A 370 -37.85 -5.53 -14.70
C LYS A 370 -37.11 -5.14 -15.97
N LEU A 371 -37.60 -5.63 -17.10
CA LEU A 371 -37.19 -5.23 -18.45
C LEU A 371 -38.45 -4.85 -19.23
N ALA A 372 -38.51 -3.61 -19.72
CA ALA A 372 -39.69 -3.09 -20.43
C ALA A 372 -41.01 -3.34 -19.66
N GLY A 373 -41.00 -3.13 -18.34
CA GLY A 373 -42.17 -3.34 -17.46
C GLY A 373 -42.43 -4.80 -17.05
N ARG A 374 -41.85 -5.80 -17.73
CA ARG A 374 -41.98 -7.22 -17.37
C ARG A 374 -41.07 -7.56 -16.18
N THR A 375 -41.62 -8.17 -15.14
CA THR A 375 -40.85 -8.67 -14.00
C THR A 375 -40.10 -9.95 -14.37
N LEU A 376 -38.78 -9.94 -14.17
CA LEU A 376 -37.89 -11.06 -14.46
C LEU A 376 -37.37 -11.73 -13.20
N ALA A 377 -37.21 -10.96 -12.12
CA ALA A 377 -36.82 -11.46 -10.80
C ALA A 377 -37.64 -10.74 -9.75
N ARG A 378 -38.02 -11.47 -8.69
CA ARG A 378 -38.73 -10.91 -7.52
C ARG A 378 -38.27 -11.65 -6.28
N GLN A 379 -37.82 -10.93 -5.26
CA GLN A 379 -37.42 -11.52 -3.99
C GLN A 379 -37.95 -10.71 -2.80
N LYS A 380 -38.57 -11.40 -1.84
CA LYS A 380 -38.97 -10.83 -0.56
C LYS A 380 -37.76 -10.74 0.37
N LEU A 381 -37.60 -9.59 1.03
CA LEU A 381 -36.51 -9.26 1.94
C LEU A 381 -37.10 -9.07 3.35
N ALA A 382 -36.84 -10.03 4.23
CA ALA A 382 -37.29 -10.05 5.62
C ALA A 382 -36.45 -11.06 6.44
N PRO A 383 -36.36 -10.92 7.78
CA PRO A 383 -36.84 -9.78 8.57
C PRO A 383 -36.00 -8.53 8.34
N LEU A 384 -36.59 -7.34 8.49
CA LEU A 384 -35.90 -6.06 8.30
C LEU A 384 -35.33 -5.52 9.62
N LYS A 385 -34.17 -4.86 9.52
CA LYS A 385 -33.56 -4.02 10.56
C LYS A 385 -33.69 -2.54 10.17
N LYS A 386 -33.18 -1.62 10.99
CA LYS A 386 -33.11 -0.19 10.63
C LYS A 386 -32.28 0.02 9.36
N GLU A 387 -31.07 -0.55 9.32
CA GLU A 387 -30.22 -0.58 8.13
C GLU A 387 -30.16 -2.00 7.59
N ASN A 388 -30.37 -2.17 6.29
CA ASN A 388 -30.48 -3.47 5.65
C ASN A 388 -29.50 -3.60 4.51
N ILE A 389 -28.87 -4.77 4.41
CA ILE A 389 -28.13 -5.20 3.22
C ILE A 389 -28.59 -6.61 2.90
N PHE A 390 -29.13 -6.80 1.70
CA PHE A 390 -29.60 -8.10 1.24
C PHE A 390 -28.98 -8.44 -0.11
N THR A 391 -28.59 -9.70 -0.26
CA THR A 391 -28.24 -10.30 -1.54
C THR A 391 -29.45 -11.04 -2.11
N PHE A 392 -29.67 -10.90 -3.41
CA PHE A 392 -30.75 -11.54 -4.14
C PHE A 392 -30.22 -12.23 -5.39
N ALA A 393 -30.92 -13.27 -5.85
CA ALA A 393 -30.57 -13.97 -7.08
C ALA A 393 -31.04 -13.17 -8.30
N THR A 394 -30.28 -13.22 -9.39
CA THR A 394 -30.68 -12.68 -10.69
C THR A 394 -30.80 -13.82 -11.70
N PRO A 395 -31.74 -13.76 -12.66
CA PRO A 395 -31.73 -14.66 -13.80
C PRO A 395 -30.54 -14.33 -14.71
N ASP A 396 -30.35 -15.12 -15.75
CA ASP A 396 -29.41 -14.79 -16.81
C ASP A 396 -29.91 -13.57 -17.61
N LEU A 397 -29.43 -12.39 -17.24
CA LEU A 397 -29.86 -11.11 -17.84
C LEU A 397 -29.24 -10.94 -19.24
N LYS A 398 -30.11 -10.76 -20.24
CA LYS A 398 -29.75 -10.46 -21.63
C LYS A 398 -29.48 -8.97 -21.84
N ASP A 399 -29.08 -8.59 -23.05
CA ASP A 399 -28.90 -7.20 -23.43
C ASP A 399 -30.16 -6.38 -23.11
N GLY A 400 -29.99 -5.28 -22.38
CA GLY A 400 -31.10 -4.41 -22.04
C GLY A 400 -30.79 -3.37 -20.97
N LYS A 401 -31.72 -2.41 -20.87
CA LYS A 401 -31.79 -1.45 -19.76
C LYS A 401 -32.86 -1.93 -18.79
N TYR A 402 -32.44 -2.23 -17.57
CA TYR A 402 -33.26 -2.83 -16.54
C TYR A 402 -33.66 -1.82 -15.50
N ASP A 403 -34.85 -2.01 -14.95
CA ASP A 403 -35.33 -1.32 -13.77
C ASP A 403 -35.14 -2.22 -12.55
N LEU A 404 -34.52 -1.70 -11.51
CA LEU A 404 -34.45 -2.32 -10.18
C LEU A 404 -35.38 -1.55 -9.27
N GLU A 405 -36.46 -2.20 -8.83
CA GLU A 405 -37.47 -1.61 -7.96
C GLU A 405 -37.37 -2.21 -6.56
N LEU A 406 -37.36 -1.35 -5.54
CA LEU A 406 -37.45 -1.73 -4.14
C LEU A 406 -38.78 -1.21 -3.58
N SER A 407 -39.67 -2.12 -3.23
CA SER A 407 -40.99 -1.83 -2.68
C SER A 407 -41.05 -2.17 -1.19
N MET A 408 -41.53 -1.27 -0.33
CA MET A 408 -41.66 -1.49 1.12
C MET A 408 -43.12 -1.74 1.51
N PHE A 409 -43.35 -2.66 2.46
CA PHE A 409 -44.69 -3.11 2.84
C PHE A 409 -44.93 -3.12 4.36
N LYS A 410 -46.09 -2.63 4.78
CA LYS A 410 -46.63 -2.79 6.15
C LYS A 410 -47.77 -3.81 6.10
N GLY A 411 -47.52 -5.04 6.55
CA GLY A 411 -48.42 -6.16 6.26
C GLY A 411 -48.47 -6.41 4.75
N ASN A 412 -49.67 -6.47 4.17
CA ASN A 412 -49.87 -6.62 2.73
C ASN A 412 -49.94 -5.28 1.96
N THR A 413 -49.97 -4.15 2.68
CA THR A 413 -50.08 -2.82 2.05
C THR A 413 -48.72 -2.33 1.61
N LYS A 414 -48.57 -2.06 0.30
CA LYS A 414 -47.38 -1.43 -0.27
C LYS A 414 -47.37 0.05 0.11
N ILE A 415 -46.33 0.47 0.83
CA ILE A 415 -46.19 1.84 1.34
C ILE A 415 -45.50 2.74 0.31
N ARG A 416 -44.40 2.25 -0.28
CA ARG A 416 -43.66 2.99 -1.31
C ARG A 416 -42.88 2.06 -2.22
N THR A 417 -42.59 2.54 -3.43
CA THR A 417 -41.64 1.94 -4.36
C THR A 417 -40.61 2.98 -4.76
N THR A 418 -39.35 2.59 -4.70
CA THR A 418 -38.21 3.36 -5.19
C THR A 418 -37.58 2.61 -6.34
N LYS A 419 -37.08 3.32 -7.35
CA LYS A 419 -36.63 2.72 -8.61
C LYS A 419 -35.27 3.29 -9.02
N GLN A 420 -34.39 2.41 -9.47
CA GLN A 420 -33.14 2.75 -10.16
C GLN A 420 -32.98 1.92 -11.42
N THR A 421 -32.06 2.30 -12.30
CA THR A 421 -31.83 1.60 -13.56
C THR A 421 -30.38 1.17 -13.73
N PHE A 422 -30.16 0.06 -14.43
CA PHE A 422 -28.82 -0.38 -14.84
C PHE A 422 -28.84 -0.96 -16.25
N ASN A 423 -27.67 -0.92 -16.91
CA ASN A 423 -27.48 -1.52 -18.23
C ASN A 423 -26.85 -2.91 -18.06
N ARG A 424 -27.22 -3.83 -18.93
CA ARG A 424 -26.54 -5.11 -19.12
C ARG A 424 -26.32 -5.28 -20.61
N LYS A 425 -25.08 -5.55 -20.99
CA LYS A 425 -24.69 -6.01 -22.32
C LYS A 425 -23.96 -7.33 -22.20
N VAL A 426 -24.35 -8.35 -22.95
CA VAL A 426 -23.70 -9.66 -23.03
C VAL A 426 -22.57 -9.57 -24.05
N PHE A 427 -21.36 -9.92 -23.63
CA PHE A 427 -20.18 -9.87 -24.48
C PHE A 427 -19.76 -11.27 -24.94
N PRO A 428 -19.21 -11.42 -26.16
CA PRO A 428 -18.81 -12.71 -26.71
C PRO A 428 -17.64 -13.36 -25.94
N TRP A 429 -16.91 -12.58 -25.16
CA TRP A 429 -15.79 -13.06 -24.35
C TRP A 429 -16.21 -13.70 -23.03
N GLU A 430 -17.47 -13.58 -22.63
CA GLU A 430 -17.91 -14.07 -21.33
C GLU A 430 -17.73 -15.58 -21.17
N ASN A 431 -17.23 -16.02 -20.01
CA ASN A 431 -17.03 -17.42 -19.63
C ASN A 431 -16.03 -18.20 -20.51
N ASN A 432 -15.17 -17.51 -21.25
CA ASN A 432 -14.16 -18.18 -22.08
C ASN A 432 -13.15 -18.99 -21.22
N LYS A 433 -12.42 -19.90 -21.88
CA LYS A 433 -11.42 -20.78 -21.27
C LYS A 433 -9.98 -20.48 -21.70
N LEU A 434 -9.75 -19.28 -22.25
CA LEU A 434 -8.43 -18.88 -22.71
C LEU A 434 -7.42 -18.91 -21.54
N GLY A 435 -6.24 -19.48 -21.79
CA GLY A 435 -5.19 -19.64 -20.79
C GLY A 435 -5.45 -20.68 -19.70
N ILE A 436 -6.55 -21.45 -19.75
CA ILE A 436 -6.85 -22.52 -18.78
C ILE A 436 -6.52 -23.89 -19.39
N THR A 437 -5.55 -24.60 -18.82
CA THR A 437 -5.16 -25.95 -19.27
C THR A 437 -4.35 -26.68 -18.19
N GLU A 438 -4.34 -28.02 -18.22
CA GLU A 438 -3.45 -28.87 -17.41
C GLU A 438 -2.05 -29.04 -18.05
N ARG A 439 -1.84 -28.52 -19.27
CA ARG A 439 -0.54 -28.59 -19.95
C ARG A 439 0.46 -27.68 -19.26
N VAL A 440 1.60 -28.24 -18.87
CA VAL A 440 2.75 -27.48 -18.36
C VAL A 440 3.62 -27.02 -19.52
N TYR A 441 3.95 -25.72 -19.54
CA TYR A 441 4.80 -25.12 -20.58
C TYR A 441 6.21 -24.85 -20.06
N PRO A 442 7.26 -25.03 -20.90
CA PRO A 442 8.62 -24.65 -20.54
C PRO A 442 8.72 -23.17 -20.12
N PRO A 443 9.61 -22.83 -19.17
CA PRO A 443 10.63 -23.70 -18.59
C PRO A 443 10.14 -24.57 -17.41
N PHE A 444 8.87 -24.47 -17.02
CA PHE A 444 8.30 -25.35 -16.00
C PHE A 444 8.29 -26.81 -16.47
N LYS A 445 8.18 -27.72 -15.50
CA LYS A 445 8.15 -29.17 -15.70
C LYS A 445 6.98 -29.75 -14.93
N ASP A 446 6.46 -30.87 -15.41
CA ASP A 446 5.44 -31.64 -14.73
C ASP A 446 5.85 -31.95 -13.28
N LEU A 447 4.88 -31.84 -12.38
CA LEU A 447 5.02 -32.29 -11.01
C LEU A 447 5.25 -33.80 -10.95
N LYS A 448 6.19 -34.23 -10.10
CA LYS A 448 6.48 -35.66 -9.87
C LYS A 448 6.41 -36.00 -8.39
N VAL A 449 5.66 -37.05 -8.05
CA VAL A 449 5.47 -37.52 -6.68
C VAL A 449 6.31 -38.78 -6.42
N PHE A 450 6.98 -38.84 -5.28
CA PHE A 450 7.77 -39.98 -4.83
C PHE A 450 7.50 -40.24 -3.34
N GLY A 451 6.57 -41.14 -3.02
CA GLY A 451 6.11 -41.33 -1.64
C GLY A 451 5.44 -40.08 -1.08
N ASN A 452 6.02 -39.48 -0.05
CA ASN A 452 5.59 -38.19 0.51
C ASN A 452 6.34 -36.97 -0.07
N LYS A 453 7.19 -37.18 -1.08
CA LYS A 453 7.94 -36.13 -1.76
C LYS A 453 7.23 -35.65 -3.02
N LEU A 454 7.42 -34.39 -3.35
CA LEU A 454 6.96 -33.76 -4.58
C LEU A 454 8.12 -32.99 -5.21
N LYS A 455 8.28 -33.07 -6.53
CA LYS A 455 9.31 -32.33 -7.27
C LYS A 455 8.66 -31.43 -8.31
N SER A 456 8.97 -30.13 -8.24
CA SER A 456 8.69 -29.13 -9.27
C SER A 456 9.93 -28.87 -10.14
N VAL A 457 9.88 -27.85 -11.00
CA VAL A 457 11.01 -27.49 -11.90
C VAL A 457 12.31 -27.19 -11.15
N MET A 458 12.24 -26.46 -10.04
CA MET A 458 13.40 -25.99 -9.27
C MET A 458 13.46 -26.55 -7.85
N THR A 459 12.39 -27.17 -7.33
CA THR A 459 12.32 -27.51 -5.89
C THR A 459 11.86 -28.95 -5.66
N GLU A 460 12.52 -29.62 -4.71
CA GLU A 460 12.01 -30.83 -4.07
C GLU A 460 11.37 -30.47 -2.73
N PHE A 461 10.17 -30.99 -2.48
CA PHE A 461 9.42 -30.86 -1.24
C PHE A 461 9.24 -32.23 -0.61
N ALA A 462 9.14 -32.28 0.71
CA ALA A 462 8.55 -33.43 1.41
C ALA A 462 7.46 -32.92 2.37
N PHE A 463 6.40 -33.70 2.53
CA PHE A 463 5.31 -33.42 3.46
C PHE A 463 5.31 -34.42 4.61
N ASP A 464 4.95 -33.99 5.82
CA ASP A 464 4.67 -34.91 6.93
C ASP A 464 3.16 -35.11 7.17
N GLY A 465 2.82 -35.94 8.16
CA GLY A 465 1.44 -36.27 8.47
C GLY A 465 0.56 -35.09 8.92
N THR A 466 1.12 -33.91 9.21
CA THR A 466 0.34 -32.69 9.48
C THR A 466 -0.12 -31.99 8.21
N GLY A 467 0.44 -32.36 7.05
CA GLY A 467 0.21 -31.70 5.77
C GLY A 467 1.16 -30.53 5.48
N LEU A 468 2.02 -30.16 6.43
CA LEU A 468 3.06 -29.14 6.24
C LEU A 468 4.30 -29.70 5.55
N TYR A 469 5.14 -28.80 5.05
CA TYR A 469 6.48 -29.16 4.60
C TYR A 469 7.33 -29.69 5.76
N SER A 470 8.01 -30.81 5.50
CA SER A 470 9.07 -31.35 6.35
C SER A 470 10.47 -31.19 5.76
N SER A 471 10.57 -30.79 4.49
CA SER A 471 11.81 -30.50 3.75
C SER A 471 11.47 -29.63 2.55
N VAL A 472 12.30 -28.63 2.25
CA VAL A 472 12.18 -27.74 1.09
C VAL A 472 13.58 -27.52 0.51
N LYS A 473 13.81 -28.02 -0.71
CA LYS A 473 15.13 -28.02 -1.36
C LYS A 473 15.14 -27.27 -2.69
N PRO A 474 15.11 -25.92 -2.69
CA PRO A 474 15.28 -25.13 -3.89
C PRO A 474 16.69 -25.32 -4.46
N ASP A 475 16.77 -25.68 -5.73
CA ASP A 475 18.02 -26.01 -6.43
C ASP A 475 18.87 -27.08 -5.70
N GLY A 476 18.19 -28.02 -5.03
CA GLY A 476 18.82 -29.18 -4.37
C GLY A 476 19.36 -28.94 -2.96
N GLU A 477 19.41 -27.70 -2.46
CA GLU A 477 19.90 -27.39 -1.11
C GLU A 477 18.74 -27.21 -0.12
N GLU A 478 18.83 -27.86 1.04
CA GLU A 478 17.84 -27.71 2.12
C GLU A 478 17.91 -26.32 2.73
N ILE A 479 16.78 -25.61 2.76
CA ILE A 479 16.68 -24.28 3.40
C ILE A 479 16.05 -24.33 4.79
N LEU A 480 15.43 -25.45 5.18
CA LEU A 480 14.86 -25.62 6.50
C LEU A 480 15.89 -26.14 7.51
N ASN A 481 15.92 -25.57 8.71
CA ASN A 481 16.67 -26.10 9.86
C ASN A 481 15.69 -26.69 10.89
N GLY A 482 14.99 -27.75 10.47
CA GLY A 482 13.94 -28.42 11.22
C GLY A 482 12.62 -28.48 10.45
N LYS A 483 11.58 -29.07 11.07
CA LYS A 483 10.25 -29.15 10.47
C LYS A 483 9.41 -27.92 10.85
N LEU A 484 8.51 -27.54 9.95
CA LEU A 484 7.46 -26.59 10.30
C LEU A 484 6.61 -27.19 11.42
N THR A 485 6.28 -26.39 12.42
CA THR A 485 5.63 -26.90 13.64
C THR A 485 4.46 -26.02 14.06
N TYR A 486 3.32 -26.66 14.35
CA TYR A 486 2.20 -26.00 15.03
C TYR A 486 2.43 -26.00 16.53
N HIS A 487 2.24 -24.83 17.15
CA HIS A 487 2.28 -24.65 18.58
C HIS A 487 0.97 -24.04 19.05
N PHE A 488 0.45 -24.52 20.17
CA PHE A 488 -0.78 -24.00 20.73
C PHE A 488 -0.86 -24.21 22.23
N ARG A 489 -1.59 -23.33 22.89
CA ARG A 489 -2.03 -23.47 24.28
C ARG A 489 -3.55 -23.51 24.27
N ALA A 490 -4.12 -24.47 24.97
CA ALA A 490 -5.56 -24.66 25.05
C ALA A 490 -5.99 -24.97 26.48
N ASN A 491 -7.09 -24.39 26.92
CA ASN A 491 -7.63 -24.53 28.27
C ASN A 491 -6.55 -24.26 29.34
N ASN A 492 -5.74 -23.21 29.15
CA ASN A 492 -4.62 -22.82 29.99
C ASN A 492 -3.47 -23.84 30.10
N ALA A 493 -3.39 -24.84 29.23
CA ALA A 493 -2.29 -25.81 29.20
C ALA A 493 -1.63 -25.92 27.83
N ASP A 494 -0.33 -26.26 27.81
CA ASP A 494 0.40 -26.44 26.56
C ASP A 494 -0.12 -27.64 25.77
N GLY A 495 -0.41 -27.39 24.51
CA GLY A 495 -0.94 -28.35 23.57
C GLY A 495 0.12 -29.28 22.99
N LYS A 496 -0.28 -30.51 22.66
CA LYS A 496 0.55 -31.49 21.98
C LYS A 496 -0.24 -32.16 20.86
N ILE A 497 0.41 -32.34 19.72
CA ILE A 497 -0.07 -33.23 18.66
C ILE A 497 0.19 -34.67 19.11
N THR A 498 -0.86 -35.49 19.15
CA THR A 498 -0.80 -36.87 19.66
C THR A 498 -0.67 -37.90 18.54
N LYS A 499 -1.20 -37.58 17.35
CA LYS A 499 -1.15 -38.45 16.17
C LYS A 499 -1.21 -37.61 14.91
N THR A 500 -0.50 -38.04 13.88
CA THR A 500 -0.55 -37.45 12.53
C THR A 500 -0.78 -38.52 11.47
N SER A 501 -1.37 -38.14 10.35
CA SER A 501 -1.53 -38.99 9.17
C SER A 501 -1.69 -38.12 7.93
N GLY A 502 -1.00 -38.45 6.83
CA GLY A 502 -1.16 -37.70 5.60
C GLY A 502 -0.86 -38.51 4.34
N ARG A 503 -1.44 -38.08 3.22
CA ARG A 503 -1.28 -38.72 1.91
C ARG A 503 -1.59 -37.75 0.77
N PHE A 504 -1.06 -38.05 -0.43
CA PHE A 504 -1.54 -37.41 -1.65
C PHE A 504 -2.94 -37.93 -2.01
N THR A 505 -3.90 -37.04 -2.22
CA THR A 505 -5.27 -37.35 -2.65
C THR A 505 -5.54 -36.98 -4.12
N LYS A 506 -4.68 -36.14 -4.71
CA LYS A 506 -4.69 -35.84 -6.16
C LYS A 506 -3.25 -35.69 -6.66
N GLN A 507 -2.97 -36.20 -7.85
CA GLN A 507 -1.69 -36.06 -8.55
C GLN A 507 -1.95 -35.81 -10.04
N SER A 508 -1.51 -34.67 -10.56
CA SER A 508 -1.47 -34.37 -12.00
C SER A 508 -0.17 -33.66 -12.35
N ALA A 509 0.11 -33.51 -13.64
CA ALA A 509 1.27 -32.74 -14.10
C ALA A 509 1.25 -31.28 -13.62
N ALA A 510 0.05 -30.68 -13.53
CA ALA A 510 -0.11 -29.28 -13.16
C ALA A 510 -0.37 -29.04 -11.66
N GLN A 511 -0.96 -30.01 -10.94
CA GLN A 511 -1.34 -29.84 -9.54
C GLN A 511 -1.34 -31.15 -8.76
N CYS A 512 -0.82 -31.11 -7.54
CA CYS A 512 -0.92 -32.18 -6.55
C CYS A 512 -1.63 -31.68 -5.28
N ILE A 513 -2.38 -32.56 -4.61
CA ILE A 513 -3.04 -32.27 -3.32
C ILE A 513 -2.54 -33.27 -2.29
N PHE A 514 -1.97 -32.79 -1.20
CA PHE A 514 -1.62 -33.57 -0.02
C PHE A 514 -2.56 -33.20 1.14
N GLU A 515 -3.18 -34.19 1.75
CA GLU A 515 -4.08 -34.00 2.90
C GLU A 515 -3.40 -34.55 4.16
N GLY A 516 -3.27 -33.70 5.17
CA GLY A 516 -2.76 -34.05 6.49
C GLY A 516 -3.81 -33.86 7.59
N ILE A 517 -3.73 -34.69 8.62
CA ILE A 517 -4.59 -34.62 9.81
C ILE A 517 -3.71 -34.78 11.04
N ALA A 518 -3.81 -33.83 11.98
CA ALA A 518 -3.19 -33.92 13.29
C ALA A 518 -4.27 -33.93 14.38
N ALA A 519 -4.26 -34.96 15.23
CA ALA A 519 -5.07 -35.01 16.45
C ALA A 519 -4.32 -34.33 17.60
N THR A 520 -5.04 -33.64 18.48
CA THR A 520 -4.45 -32.92 19.63
C THR A 520 -4.90 -33.52 20.96
N ASN A 521 -4.12 -33.30 22.01
CA ASN A 521 -4.55 -33.58 23.39
C ASN A 521 -5.59 -32.58 23.93
N ALA A 522 -5.97 -31.57 23.14
CA ALA A 522 -6.82 -30.46 23.56
C ALA A 522 -8.27 -30.57 23.04
N GLY A 523 -8.65 -31.67 22.41
CA GLY A 523 -10.03 -31.90 21.98
C GLY A 523 -10.41 -31.24 20.65
N PHE A 524 -9.45 -31.09 19.74
CA PHE A 524 -9.68 -30.64 18.37
C PHE A 524 -8.69 -31.28 17.39
N PHE A 525 -9.03 -31.25 16.10
CA PHE A 525 -8.18 -31.69 15.00
C PHE A 525 -7.67 -30.48 14.19
N ILE A 526 -6.47 -30.61 13.65
CA ILE A 526 -5.95 -29.74 12.60
C ILE A 526 -6.00 -30.54 11.30
N ARG A 527 -6.80 -30.10 10.33
CA ARG A 527 -6.86 -30.70 8.99
C ARG A 527 -6.26 -29.74 7.98
N THR A 528 -5.24 -30.16 7.25
CA THR A 528 -4.52 -29.30 6.31
C THR A 528 -4.58 -29.89 4.92
N VAL A 529 -5.14 -29.13 3.98
CA VAL A 529 -5.12 -29.45 2.55
C VAL A 529 -4.07 -28.58 1.87
N SER A 530 -3.02 -29.21 1.36
CA SER A 530 -1.87 -28.58 0.71
C SER A 530 -1.97 -28.77 -0.80
N LYS A 531 -2.34 -27.72 -1.53
CA LYS A 531 -2.52 -27.72 -2.99
C LYS A 531 -1.29 -27.10 -3.65
N THR A 532 -0.41 -27.93 -4.20
CA THR A 532 0.82 -27.48 -4.86
C THR A 532 0.65 -27.47 -6.37
N GLU A 533 0.95 -26.35 -7.02
CA GLU A 533 0.99 -26.24 -8.48
C GLU A 533 2.42 -26.35 -9.04
N TYR A 534 2.54 -26.51 -10.38
CA TYR A 534 3.81 -26.78 -11.07
C TYR A 534 4.87 -25.68 -10.97
N ASP A 535 4.51 -24.48 -10.52
CA ASP A 535 5.41 -23.38 -10.15
C ASP A 535 5.96 -23.50 -8.71
N GLY A 536 5.61 -24.56 -7.99
CA GLY A 536 6.02 -24.79 -6.59
C GLY A 536 5.25 -23.96 -5.57
N CYS A 537 4.23 -23.19 -5.97
CA CYS A 537 3.35 -22.51 -5.05
C CYS A 537 2.43 -23.53 -4.36
N THR A 538 2.41 -23.54 -3.02
CA THR A 538 1.47 -24.36 -2.25
C THR A 538 0.48 -23.49 -1.50
N ARG A 539 -0.81 -23.68 -1.78
CA ARG A 539 -1.93 -23.12 -1.00
C ARG A 539 -2.31 -24.09 0.11
N TYR A 540 -2.35 -23.59 1.34
CA TYR A 540 -2.77 -24.31 2.53
C TYR A 540 -4.18 -23.91 2.91
N GLU A 541 -5.07 -24.88 3.06
CA GLU A 541 -6.39 -24.73 3.68
C GLU A 541 -6.35 -25.49 5.01
N MET A 542 -6.06 -24.77 6.09
CA MET A 542 -5.89 -25.32 7.43
C MET A 542 -7.17 -25.13 8.24
N THR A 543 -7.85 -26.21 8.56
CA THR A 543 -9.08 -26.21 9.36
C THR A 543 -8.81 -26.66 10.79
N LEU A 544 -9.06 -25.77 11.75
CA LEU A 544 -9.14 -26.09 13.18
C LEU A 544 -10.56 -26.56 13.47
N ALA A 545 -10.75 -27.84 13.78
CA ALA A 545 -12.07 -28.45 13.96
C ALA A 545 -12.21 -29.03 15.37
N PRO A 546 -13.14 -28.53 16.22
CA PRO A 546 -13.36 -29.13 17.53
C PRO A 546 -13.86 -30.57 17.41
N GLU A 547 -13.46 -31.43 18.34
CA GLU A 547 -14.04 -32.76 18.46
C GLU A 547 -15.54 -32.66 18.82
N ARG A 548 -16.33 -33.65 18.38
CA ARG A 548 -17.77 -33.68 18.67
C ARG A 548 -18.01 -33.57 20.17
N GLY A 549 -18.79 -32.56 20.58
CA GLY A 549 -19.15 -32.31 21.98
C GLY A 549 -18.08 -31.57 22.80
N LYS A 550 -16.93 -31.22 22.21
CA LYS A 550 -15.89 -30.40 22.86
C LYS A 550 -15.89 -28.98 22.31
N THR A 551 -15.54 -28.01 23.14
CA THR A 551 -15.37 -26.61 22.73
C THR A 551 -14.15 -26.01 23.43
N PRO A 552 -12.91 -26.41 23.08
CA PRO A 552 -11.73 -25.93 23.77
C PRO A 552 -11.55 -24.42 23.59
N THR A 553 -11.01 -23.78 24.62
CA THR A 553 -10.54 -22.40 24.52
C THR A 553 -9.11 -22.43 24.03
N LEU A 554 -8.86 -21.93 22.83
CA LEU A 554 -7.52 -21.71 22.31
C LEU A 554 -6.99 -20.39 22.86
N ASP A 555 -5.95 -20.46 23.69
CA ASP A 555 -5.28 -19.28 24.26
C ASP A 555 -4.25 -18.71 23.27
N SER A 556 -3.58 -19.61 22.55
CA SER A 556 -2.69 -19.26 21.44
C SER A 556 -2.62 -20.40 20.42
N PHE A 557 -2.36 -20.05 19.17
CA PHE A 557 -2.10 -20.99 18.07
C PHE A 557 -1.22 -20.29 17.03
N TYR A 558 -0.03 -20.82 16.77
CA TYR A 558 0.92 -20.26 15.82
C TYR A 558 1.70 -21.35 15.06
N LEU A 559 2.23 -20.97 13.90
CA LEU A 559 3.10 -21.79 13.07
C LEU A 559 4.52 -21.23 13.12
N ASP A 560 5.50 -22.09 13.40
CA ASP A 560 6.92 -21.79 13.26
C ASP A 560 7.47 -22.40 11.98
N ILE A 561 8.13 -21.57 11.17
CA ILE A 561 8.82 -21.95 9.93
C ILE A 561 10.33 -21.75 10.14
N PRO A 562 11.08 -22.81 10.50
CA PRO A 562 12.50 -22.69 10.83
C PRO A 562 13.38 -22.75 9.59
N LEU A 563 13.91 -21.61 9.15
CA LEU A 563 14.91 -21.53 8.09
C LEU A 563 16.34 -21.64 8.66
N ASP A 564 17.28 -22.10 7.85
CA ASP A 564 18.71 -22.08 8.18
C ASP A 564 19.22 -20.63 8.15
N ASP A 565 19.57 -20.08 9.33
CA ASP A 565 20.03 -18.68 9.48
C ASP A 565 21.30 -18.40 8.64
N SER A 566 22.13 -19.42 8.38
CA SER A 566 23.36 -19.27 7.59
C SER A 566 23.10 -19.07 6.10
N GLN A 567 21.87 -19.28 5.64
CA GLN A 567 21.46 -19.18 4.24
C GLN A 567 20.53 -17.99 3.96
N ILE A 568 20.14 -17.22 4.98
CA ILE A 568 19.05 -16.24 4.89
C ILE A 568 19.47 -14.91 5.53
N ARG A 569 19.55 -13.85 4.72
CA ARG A 569 19.92 -12.50 5.19
C ARG A 569 19.00 -11.37 4.71
N LEU A 570 18.08 -11.67 3.80
CA LEU A 570 17.19 -10.70 3.17
C LEU A 570 15.75 -10.90 3.63
N LEU A 571 15.04 -9.79 3.83
CA LEU A 571 13.63 -9.72 4.18
C LEU A 571 12.91 -8.81 3.19
N HIS A 572 11.85 -9.32 2.60
CA HIS A 572 10.90 -8.54 1.84
C HIS A 572 9.50 -8.63 2.44
N VAL A 573 8.84 -7.48 2.64
CA VAL A 573 7.48 -7.39 3.18
C VAL A 573 6.64 -6.57 2.24
N ILE A 574 5.50 -7.11 1.79
CA ILE A 574 4.52 -6.33 1.03
C ILE A 574 3.39 -5.91 1.93
N LYS A 575 3.14 -4.60 1.93
CA LYS A 575 2.00 -3.99 2.59
C LYS A 575 0.77 -4.11 1.71
N SER A 576 -0.36 -4.30 2.36
CA SER A 576 -1.62 -4.47 1.66
C SER A 576 -2.01 -3.24 0.84
N GLY A 577 -2.28 -3.40 -0.47
CA GLY A 577 -2.70 -2.32 -1.37
C GLY A 577 -1.59 -1.37 -1.83
N HIS A 578 -0.31 -1.71 -1.62
CA HIS A 578 0.82 -0.84 -1.96
C HIS A 578 1.88 -1.51 -2.84
N ILE A 579 2.47 -0.72 -3.76
CA ILE A 579 3.55 -1.15 -4.66
C ILE A 579 4.86 -0.38 -4.47
N ARG A 580 4.86 0.73 -3.70
CA ARG A 580 6.01 1.66 -3.66
C ARG A 580 6.75 1.71 -2.33
N THR A 581 6.13 1.27 -1.24
CA THR A 581 6.57 1.57 0.13
C THR A 581 6.99 0.30 0.90
N ASN A 582 7.23 -0.81 0.21
CA ASN A 582 7.40 -2.15 0.76
C ASN A 582 8.84 -2.39 1.23
N PRO A 583 9.07 -2.79 2.49
CA PRO A 583 10.41 -3.10 2.97
C PRO A 583 11.11 -4.17 2.13
N ALA A 584 12.28 -3.82 1.58
CA ALA A 584 13.24 -4.74 0.97
C ALA A 584 14.59 -4.48 1.65
N ILE A 585 14.87 -5.25 2.71
CA ILE A 585 15.94 -4.94 3.67
C ILE A 585 16.82 -6.14 4.00
N TYR A 586 18.03 -5.88 4.50
CA TYR A 586 18.75 -6.86 5.30
C TYR A 586 17.99 -7.14 6.60
N ILE A 587 17.92 -8.41 6.99
CA ILE A 587 17.32 -8.80 8.27
C ILE A 587 18.16 -8.17 9.40
N PRO A 588 17.53 -7.53 10.40
CA PRO A 588 18.26 -6.97 11.54
C PRO A 588 19.14 -8.01 12.24
N LYS A 589 20.34 -7.57 12.66
CA LYS A 589 21.28 -8.39 13.44
C LYS A 589 20.77 -8.61 14.87
N GLY A 590 21.31 -9.62 15.56
CA GLY A 590 21.00 -9.93 16.96
C GLY A 590 20.30 -11.27 17.14
N ASN A 591 20.21 -11.75 18.39
CA ASN A 591 19.50 -12.97 18.78
C ASN A 591 18.13 -12.62 19.37
N GLY A 592 17.20 -13.58 19.39
CA GLY A 592 15.83 -13.39 19.84
C GLY A 592 14.93 -12.82 18.73
N VAL A 593 13.90 -12.06 19.11
CA VAL A 593 13.01 -11.41 18.13
C VAL A 593 13.74 -10.24 17.46
N VAL A 594 14.01 -10.36 16.17
CA VAL A 594 14.76 -9.36 15.38
C VAL A 594 13.87 -8.47 14.52
N TRP A 595 12.61 -8.86 14.32
CA TRP A 595 11.62 -8.07 13.60
C TRP A 595 10.19 -8.47 14.01
N ARG A 596 9.27 -7.50 14.01
CA ARG A 596 7.84 -7.70 14.27
C ARG A 596 6.98 -7.00 13.22
N SER A 597 5.83 -7.59 12.91
CA SER A 597 4.85 -6.97 12.01
C SER A 597 4.25 -5.66 12.54
N THR A 598 4.35 -5.38 13.84
CA THR A 598 3.98 -4.08 14.44
C THR A 598 4.95 -2.95 14.12
N GLU A 599 6.14 -3.25 13.60
CA GLU A 599 7.19 -2.27 13.31
C GLU A 599 7.05 -1.65 11.91
N VAL A 600 6.18 -2.21 11.06
CA VAL A 600 5.89 -1.76 9.69
C VAL A 600 4.40 -1.44 9.57
N SER A 601 4.04 -0.37 8.86
CA SER A 601 2.62 -0.05 8.64
C SER A 601 1.92 -1.12 7.79
N ASN A 602 0.64 -1.39 8.02
CA ASN A 602 -0.07 -2.47 7.33
C ASN A 602 -0.82 -2.05 6.06
N GLY A 603 -0.49 -0.89 5.50
CA GLY A 603 -1.19 -0.33 4.34
C GLY A 603 -2.66 -0.05 4.63
N ASP A 604 -3.57 -0.49 3.75
CA ASP A 604 -5.01 -0.27 3.91
C ASP A 604 -5.73 -1.32 4.80
N PHE A 605 -5.00 -2.26 5.41
CA PHE A 605 -5.59 -3.30 6.27
C PHE A 605 -5.71 -2.85 7.73
N PHE A 606 -6.73 -3.35 8.44
CA PHE A 606 -6.74 -3.28 9.90
C PHE A 606 -5.75 -4.28 10.50
N GLY A 607 -5.35 -4.04 11.76
CA GLY A 607 -4.34 -4.86 12.44
C GLY A 607 -2.94 -4.72 11.84
N ASN A 608 -2.10 -5.73 12.07
CA ASN A 608 -0.69 -5.72 11.67
C ASN A 608 -0.27 -6.99 10.92
N MET A 609 -1.20 -7.72 10.29
CA MET A 609 -0.84 -8.85 9.42
C MET A 609 -0.45 -8.36 8.03
N HIS A 610 0.83 -8.49 7.65
CA HIS A 610 1.26 -8.22 6.28
C HIS A 610 0.87 -9.37 5.35
N ILE A 611 0.48 -9.03 4.11
CA ILE A 611 -0.08 -9.99 3.14
C ILE A 611 0.98 -10.90 2.52
N TYR A 612 2.25 -10.51 2.57
CA TYR A 612 3.37 -11.28 2.02
C TYR A 612 4.65 -10.96 2.78
N ILE A 613 5.39 -12.01 3.14
CA ILE A 613 6.74 -11.96 3.72
C ILE A 613 7.59 -12.95 2.94
N TRP A 614 8.74 -12.52 2.44
CA TRP A 614 9.77 -13.41 1.90
C TRP A 614 11.05 -13.28 2.69
N LEU A 615 11.61 -14.43 3.04
CA LEU A 615 12.90 -14.56 3.71
C LEU A 615 13.81 -15.37 2.80
N GLY A 616 14.97 -14.82 2.49
CA GLY A 616 15.87 -15.50 1.59
C GLY A 616 17.26 -14.90 1.47
N GLU A 617 17.83 -15.28 0.35
CA GLU A 617 19.03 -14.78 -0.24
C GLU A 617 18.83 -14.62 -1.76
N VAL A 618 19.79 -14.05 -2.49
CA VAL A 618 19.68 -13.80 -3.94
C VAL A 618 19.28 -15.05 -4.73
N GLU A 619 19.71 -16.24 -4.28
CA GLU A 619 19.55 -17.48 -5.05
C GLU A 619 18.57 -18.48 -4.43
N ARG A 620 18.04 -18.22 -3.23
CA ARG A 620 17.14 -19.14 -2.51
C ARG A 620 16.30 -18.42 -1.47
N GLY A 621 15.12 -18.93 -1.16
CA GLY A 621 14.28 -18.34 -0.13
C GLY A 621 12.91 -18.98 -0.06
N LEU A 622 12.08 -18.49 0.86
CA LEU A 622 10.71 -18.94 1.06
C LEU A 622 9.81 -17.74 1.34
N SER A 623 8.71 -17.65 0.60
CA SER A 623 7.62 -16.71 0.90
C SER A 623 6.52 -17.36 1.73
N TRP A 624 5.88 -16.56 2.57
CA TRP A 624 4.58 -16.81 3.19
C TRP A 624 3.63 -15.67 2.79
N PHE A 625 2.37 -15.98 2.48
CA PHE A 625 1.40 -14.97 2.08
C PHE A 625 -0.06 -15.37 2.34
N ALA A 626 -0.97 -14.41 2.43
CA ALA A 626 -2.40 -14.65 2.59
C ALA A 626 -3.24 -13.45 2.09
N ASP A 627 -4.49 -13.70 1.69
CA ASP A 627 -5.38 -12.62 1.24
C ASP A 627 -5.66 -11.60 2.36
N ASN A 628 -5.92 -12.10 3.56
CA ASN A 628 -6.20 -11.35 4.80
C ASN A 628 -6.17 -12.29 6.02
N ASP A 629 -6.54 -11.76 7.18
CA ASP A 629 -6.58 -12.44 8.47
C ASP A 629 -7.94 -13.10 8.78
N ARG A 630 -8.75 -13.43 7.76
CA ARG A 630 -10.07 -14.06 7.97
C ARG A 630 -9.91 -15.36 8.78
N TYR A 631 -10.72 -15.49 9.82
CA TYR A 631 -10.72 -16.58 10.82
C TYR A 631 -9.55 -16.61 11.81
N PHE A 632 -8.65 -15.63 11.77
CA PHE A 632 -7.68 -15.42 12.84
C PHE A 632 -8.40 -14.88 14.09
N SER A 633 -7.76 -14.99 15.25
CA SER A 633 -8.17 -14.30 16.48
C SER A 633 -6.99 -13.52 17.04
N VAL A 634 -6.91 -12.25 16.65
CA VAL A 634 -5.76 -11.41 16.93
C VAL A 634 -6.11 -10.17 17.76
N ASP A 635 -5.17 -9.77 18.61
CA ASP A 635 -5.08 -8.46 19.24
C ASP A 635 -4.15 -7.60 18.38
N ASP A 636 -4.70 -6.57 17.75
CA ASP A 636 -3.97 -5.67 16.84
C ASP A 636 -2.74 -4.98 17.48
N LYS A 637 -2.62 -5.02 18.82
CA LYS A 637 -1.45 -4.49 19.55
C LYS A 637 -0.30 -5.49 19.70
N LYS A 638 -0.51 -6.76 19.36
CA LYS A 638 0.49 -7.83 19.40
C LYS A 638 0.89 -8.22 17.98
N PRO A 639 2.14 -8.62 17.74
CA PRO A 639 2.57 -9.05 16.41
C PRO A 639 1.78 -10.27 15.94
N VAL A 640 1.32 -10.22 14.70
CA VAL A 640 0.79 -11.38 13.97
C VAL A 640 1.94 -12.16 13.33
N GLN A 641 2.99 -11.48 12.87
CA GLN A 641 4.20 -12.12 12.36
C GLN A 641 5.45 -11.64 13.11
N GLU A 642 6.36 -12.57 13.40
CA GLU A 642 7.66 -12.29 14.03
C GLU A 642 8.78 -13.05 13.31
N ILE A 643 9.98 -12.47 13.31
CA ILE A 643 11.20 -13.16 12.89
C ILE A 643 12.10 -13.31 14.11
N ILE A 644 12.47 -14.55 14.41
CA ILE A 644 13.20 -14.94 15.62
C ILE A 644 14.49 -15.64 15.23
N ARG A 645 15.65 -15.15 15.69
CA ARG A 645 16.95 -15.79 15.51
C ARG A 645 17.36 -16.53 16.78
N GLN A 646 17.50 -17.85 16.71
CA GLN A 646 17.96 -18.68 17.82
C GLN A 646 18.53 -20.01 17.31
N ASP A 647 19.58 -20.52 17.94
CA ASP A 647 20.14 -21.86 17.69
C ASP A 647 20.44 -22.20 16.21
N GLY A 648 20.98 -21.22 15.46
CA GLY A 648 21.26 -21.37 14.02
C GLY A 648 20.01 -21.40 13.13
N LYS A 649 18.86 -21.03 13.68
CA LYS A 649 17.57 -20.94 12.97
C LYS A 649 17.12 -19.49 12.88
N LEU A 650 16.57 -19.16 11.72
CA LEU A 650 15.78 -17.97 11.52
C LEU A 650 14.32 -18.40 11.36
N ILE A 651 13.52 -18.18 12.39
CA ILE A 651 12.14 -18.67 12.47
C ILE A 651 11.19 -17.54 12.06
N LEU A 652 10.42 -17.75 11.00
CA LEU A 652 9.21 -16.98 10.76
C LEU A 652 8.07 -17.59 11.58
N ARG A 653 7.58 -16.86 12.57
CA ARG A 653 6.43 -17.23 13.38
C ARG A 653 5.18 -16.48 12.90
N VAL A 654 4.11 -17.22 12.65
CA VAL A 654 2.80 -16.66 12.26
C VAL A 654 1.76 -17.02 13.30
N HIS A 655 1.25 -16.02 14.02
CA HIS A 655 0.23 -16.15 15.05
C HIS A 655 -1.17 -16.09 14.45
N PHE A 656 -1.86 -17.23 14.39
CA PHE A 656 -3.26 -17.27 13.98
C PHE A 656 -4.21 -16.96 15.13
N VAL A 657 -3.80 -17.27 16.36
CA VAL A 657 -4.51 -16.93 17.61
C VAL A 657 -3.49 -16.34 18.58
N ASN A 658 -3.60 -15.03 18.85
CA ASN A 658 -2.88 -14.34 19.93
C ASN A 658 -3.82 -13.57 20.90
N LYS A 659 -5.14 -13.72 20.64
CA LYS A 659 -6.26 -13.34 21.48
C LYS A 659 -7.11 -14.59 21.70
N SER A 660 -7.39 -14.94 22.96
CA SER A 660 -8.08 -16.19 23.30
C SER A 660 -9.43 -16.32 22.58
N LEU A 661 -9.71 -17.54 22.11
CA LEU A 661 -10.85 -17.86 21.28
C LEU A 661 -11.48 -19.18 21.72
N LYS A 662 -12.79 -19.19 21.95
CA LYS A 662 -13.54 -20.44 22.08
C LYS A 662 -13.70 -21.08 20.69
N LEU A 663 -13.18 -22.30 20.51
CA LEU A 663 -13.34 -23.07 19.28
C LEU A 663 -14.61 -23.92 19.37
N ASP A 664 -15.74 -23.33 19.01
CA ASP A 664 -17.07 -23.96 19.03
C ASP A 664 -17.55 -24.43 17.64
N GLN A 665 -16.87 -23.99 16.59
CA GLN A 665 -17.13 -24.37 15.20
C GLN A 665 -15.81 -24.48 14.42
N PRO A 666 -15.77 -25.28 13.32
CA PRO A 666 -14.62 -25.34 12.44
C PRO A 666 -14.23 -23.97 11.88
N ARG A 667 -12.93 -23.70 11.81
CA ARG A 667 -12.36 -22.46 11.24
C ARG A 667 -11.28 -22.80 10.23
N THR A 668 -11.48 -22.39 8.98
CA THR A 668 -10.53 -22.65 7.90
C THR A 668 -9.71 -21.40 7.59
N ILE A 669 -8.43 -21.44 7.93
CA ILE A 669 -7.44 -20.42 7.64
C ILE A 669 -6.76 -20.76 6.32
N VAL A 670 -6.62 -19.76 5.44
CA VAL A 670 -6.02 -19.93 4.10
C VAL A 670 -4.77 -19.07 3.98
N PHE A 671 -3.65 -19.70 3.63
CA PHE A 671 -2.37 -19.03 3.36
C PHE A 671 -1.59 -19.79 2.29
N GLY A 672 -0.51 -19.22 1.80
CA GLY A 672 0.36 -19.78 0.77
C GLY A 672 1.82 -19.73 1.16
N MET A 673 2.61 -20.64 0.60
CA MET A 673 4.06 -20.58 0.64
C MET A 673 4.67 -20.96 -0.71
N GLN A 674 5.71 -20.25 -1.14
CA GLN A 674 6.42 -20.55 -2.38
C GLN A 674 7.94 -20.35 -2.22
N PRO A 675 8.76 -21.36 -2.55
CA PRO A 675 10.21 -21.22 -2.55
C PRO A 675 10.71 -20.46 -3.79
N SER A 676 11.79 -19.71 -3.64
CA SER A 676 12.61 -19.21 -4.74
C SER A 676 13.90 -20.04 -4.87
N PRO A 677 14.45 -20.22 -6.08
CA PRO A 677 14.01 -19.67 -7.36
C PRO A 677 12.82 -20.45 -7.93
N VAL A 678 11.85 -19.76 -8.54
CA VAL A 678 10.60 -20.40 -9.03
C VAL A 678 10.83 -21.21 -10.31
N LYS A 679 11.68 -20.71 -11.22
CA LYS A 679 12.04 -21.34 -12.50
C LYS A 679 13.48 -20.95 -12.87
N PRO A 680 14.16 -21.66 -13.79
CA PRO A 680 15.54 -21.35 -14.14
C PRO A 680 15.65 -20.03 -14.89
N MET A 681 16.78 -19.33 -14.72
CA MET A 681 17.12 -18.16 -15.54
C MET A 681 17.15 -18.52 -17.03
N PRO A 682 16.73 -17.63 -17.94
CA PRO A 682 16.93 -17.82 -19.37
C PRO A 682 18.40 -18.07 -19.70
N LYS A 683 18.74 -19.05 -20.55
CA LYS A 683 20.14 -19.46 -20.78
C LYS A 683 21.07 -18.32 -21.21
N ASP A 684 20.54 -17.33 -21.92
CA ASP A 684 21.26 -16.19 -22.46
C ASP A 684 21.05 -14.89 -21.64
N TRP A 685 20.54 -14.96 -20.41
CA TRP A 685 20.16 -13.76 -19.63
C TRP A 685 21.26 -12.72 -19.44
N ARG A 686 22.54 -13.14 -19.37
CA ARG A 686 23.70 -12.23 -19.29
C ARG A 686 24.07 -11.56 -20.61
N LYS A 687 23.65 -12.14 -21.73
CA LYS A 687 23.83 -11.60 -23.09
C LYS A 687 22.66 -12.05 -23.97
N PRO A 688 21.48 -11.43 -23.80
CA PRO A 688 20.28 -11.85 -24.52
C PRO A 688 20.49 -11.81 -26.03
N LYS A 689 19.97 -12.82 -26.73
CA LYS A 689 19.98 -12.87 -28.20
C LYS A 689 18.96 -11.91 -28.82
N LEU A 690 17.92 -11.58 -28.07
CA LEU A 690 16.86 -10.65 -28.46
C LEU A 690 17.11 -9.29 -27.81
N ILE A 691 16.70 -8.23 -28.52
CA ILE A 691 16.56 -6.91 -27.94
C ILE A 691 15.25 -6.91 -27.16
N ILE A 692 15.37 -6.88 -25.84
CA ILE A 692 14.23 -6.94 -24.92
C ILE A 692 13.72 -5.51 -24.66
N PRO A 693 12.53 -5.13 -25.17
CA PRO A 693 11.99 -3.80 -24.93
C PRO A 693 11.61 -3.64 -23.44
N PRO A 694 11.75 -2.44 -22.86
CA PRO A 694 11.52 -2.20 -21.43
C PRO A 694 10.04 -2.07 -21.15
N HIS A 695 9.32 -1.33 -21.99
CA HIS A 695 7.90 -1.03 -21.86
C HIS A 695 7.25 -0.98 -23.24
N GLY A 696 5.92 -1.05 -23.27
CA GLY A 696 5.14 -1.03 -24.51
C GLY A 696 4.86 0.35 -25.09
N GLY A 697 5.54 1.40 -24.63
CA GLY A 697 5.19 2.80 -24.93
C GLY A 697 3.85 3.25 -24.32
N SER A 698 3.28 4.35 -24.81
CA SER A 698 1.97 4.86 -24.34
C SER A 698 0.82 4.18 -25.09
N ASN A 699 -0.34 4.02 -24.44
CA ASN A 699 -1.56 3.48 -25.03
C ASN A 699 -1.96 4.12 -26.37
N ALA A 700 -1.74 5.42 -26.53
CA ALA A 700 -2.06 6.12 -27.77
C ALA A 700 -1.25 5.61 -28.98
N TYR A 701 -0.09 4.99 -28.78
CA TYR A 701 0.67 4.32 -29.86
C TYR A 701 -0.09 3.14 -30.46
N TRP A 702 -0.97 2.53 -29.68
CA TRP A 702 -1.71 1.32 -30.02
C TRP A 702 -3.14 1.63 -30.49
N GLY A 703 -3.46 2.90 -30.72
CA GLY A 703 -4.80 3.33 -31.11
C GLY A 703 -5.84 3.14 -29.99
N ILE A 704 -5.38 2.96 -28.75
CA ILE A 704 -6.25 2.82 -27.58
C ILE A 704 -6.87 4.18 -27.24
N ARG A 705 -8.08 4.14 -26.67
CA ARG A 705 -8.85 5.30 -26.19
C ARG A 705 -8.01 6.27 -25.35
N PRO A 706 -8.47 7.52 -25.18
CA PRO A 706 -7.76 8.53 -24.40
C PRO A 706 -7.34 8.13 -22.98
N ALA A 707 -8.05 7.19 -22.36
CA ALA A 707 -7.71 6.64 -21.06
C ALA A 707 -6.55 5.62 -21.13
N TYR A 708 -5.57 5.75 -20.22
CA TYR A 708 -4.47 4.79 -20.05
C TYR A 708 -4.93 3.38 -19.61
N ALA A 709 -6.20 3.21 -19.24
CA ALA A 709 -6.78 1.96 -18.77
C ALA A 709 -7.45 1.10 -19.87
N GLY A 710 -7.42 1.53 -21.13
CA GLY A 710 -7.99 0.75 -22.24
C GLY A 710 -7.24 -0.56 -22.53
N LYS A 711 -7.94 -1.57 -23.06
CA LYS A 711 -7.41 -2.92 -23.34
C LYS A 711 -7.37 -3.26 -24.84
N TYR A 712 -7.98 -2.42 -25.66
CA TYR A 712 -8.21 -2.63 -27.08
C TYR A 712 -8.26 -1.29 -27.83
N PRO A 713 -7.97 -1.26 -29.15
CA PRO A 713 -8.07 -0.04 -29.95
C PRO A 713 -9.46 0.57 -29.90
N VAL A 714 -9.57 1.90 -29.98
CA VAL A 714 -10.84 2.64 -29.90
C VAL A 714 -11.93 1.99 -30.76
N LYS A 715 -13.08 1.72 -30.14
CA LYS A 715 -14.25 1.06 -30.76
C LYS A 715 -13.95 -0.30 -31.42
N TYR A 716 -12.96 -1.04 -30.90
CA TYR A 716 -12.49 -2.31 -31.44
C TYR A 716 -11.96 -2.23 -32.87
N ASP A 717 -11.44 -1.07 -33.30
CA ASP A 717 -10.88 -0.85 -34.64
C ASP A 717 -9.50 -1.53 -34.80
N TRP A 718 -9.51 -2.85 -34.91
CA TRP A 718 -8.31 -3.67 -35.03
C TRP A 718 -7.57 -3.49 -36.36
N GLU A 719 -8.21 -2.89 -37.38
CA GLU A 719 -7.53 -2.54 -38.63
C GLU A 719 -6.32 -1.62 -38.35
N TYR A 720 -6.42 -0.76 -37.33
CA TYR A 720 -5.32 0.10 -36.91
C TYR A 720 -4.06 -0.71 -36.60
N VAL A 721 -4.22 -1.78 -35.81
CA VAL A 721 -3.12 -2.66 -35.42
C VAL A 721 -2.66 -3.50 -36.61
N ASP A 722 -3.59 -3.94 -37.47
CA ASP A 722 -3.24 -4.67 -38.69
C ASP A 722 -2.40 -3.81 -39.65
N ARG A 723 -2.63 -2.49 -39.70
CA ARG A 723 -1.79 -1.53 -40.44
C ARG A 723 -0.43 -1.33 -39.79
N MET A 724 -0.33 -1.30 -38.47
CA MET A 724 0.96 -1.31 -37.77
C MET A 724 1.75 -2.60 -38.10
N VAL A 725 1.10 -3.76 -38.07
CA VAL A 725 1.70 -5.06 -38.42
C VAL A 725 2.11 -5.09 -39.89
N LYS A 726 1.32 -4.51 -40.79
CA LYS A 726 1.68 -4.35 -42.21
C LYS A 726 2.93 -3.49 -42.34
N ALA A 727 3.01 -2.35 -41.64
CA ALA A 727 4.19 -1.50 -41.63
C ALA A 727 5.46 -2.21 -41.13
N ARG A 728 5.33 -3.07 -40.11
CA ARG A 728 6.42 -3.96 -39.66
C ARG A 728 6.88 -4.92 -40.75
N LYS A 729 5.94 -5.51 -41.49
CA LYS A 729 6.24 -6.49 -42.56
C LYS A 729 6.86 -5.81 -43.79
N THR A 730 6.36 -4.64 -44.19
CA THR A 730 6.77 -3.96 -45.43
C THR A 730 7.90 -2.96 -45.25
N GLY A 731 8.14 -2.50 -44.02
CA GLY A 731 9.06 -1.40 -43.74
C GLY A 731 8.53 -0.03 -44.19
N LYS A 732 7.22 0.11 -44.45
CA LYS A 732 6.58 1.35 -44.90
C LYS A 732 5.33 1.66 -44.09
N ILE A 733 5.23 2.85 -43.52
CA ILE A 733 4.02 3.33 -42.83
C ILE A 733 2.99 3.86 -43.84
N ASP A 734 1.71 3.82 -43.45
CA ASP A 734 0.57 4.31 -44.24
C ASP A 734 0.06 5.63 -43.63
N ALA A 735 0.66 6.75 -44.05
CA ALA A 735 0.38 8.06 -43.45
C ALA A 735 -1.06 8.53 -43.70
N GLU A 736 -1.61 8.22 -44.88
CA GLU A 736 -3.00 8.54 -45.24
C GLU A 736 -3.99 7.79 -44.35
N TYR A 737 -3.75 6.49 -44.13
CA TYR A 737 -4.54 5.71 -43.19
C TYR A 737 -4.50 6.32 -41.78
N ILE A 738 -3.31 6.69 -41.29
CA ILE A 738 -3.17 7.31 -39.96
C ILE A 738 -4.04 8.57 -39.85
N GLU A 739 -3.99 9.47 -40.83
CA GLU A 739 -4.83 10.68 -40.80
C GLU A 739 -6.33 10.33 -40.87
N SER A 740 -6.72 9.35 -41.69
CA SER A 740 -8.12 8.88 -41.76
C SER A 740 -8.61 8.32 -40.41
N PHE A 741 -7.75 7.59 -39.70
CA PHE A 741 -8.05 7.04 -38.37
C PHE A 741 -8.21 8.16 -37.33
N ILE A 742 -7.31 9.15 -37.34
CA ILE A 742 -7.40 10.31 -36.44
C ILE A 742 -8.69 11.09 -36.71
N GLN A 743 -9.05 11.30 -37.98
CA GLN A 743 -10.28 11.98 -38.35
C GLN A 743 -11.54 11.19 -37.92
N LYS A 744 -11.52 9.86 -38.07
CA LYS A 744 -12.64 8.98 -37.71
C LYS A 744 -12.93 8.97 -36.20
N HIS A 745 -11.89 8.95 -35.36
CA HIS A 745 -12.07 8.69 -33.92
C HIS A 745 -11.81 9.88 -33.01
N TYR A 746 -10.97 10.84 -33.42
CA TYR A 746 -10.53 11.94 -32.54
C TYR A 746 -10.89 13.34 -33.03
N SER A 747 -11.59 13.48 -34.16
CA SER A 747 -11.96 14.79 -34.74
C SER A 747 -12.81 15.70 -33.84
N LYS A 748 -13.46 15.14 -32.82
CA LYS A 748 -14.25 15.90 -31.84
C LYS A 748 -13.44 16.39 -30.64
N LEU A 749 -12.18 15.98 -30.50
CA LEU A 749 -11.32 16.40 -29.39
C LEU A 749 -10.70 17.78 -29.65
N PRO A 750 -10.21 18.47 -28.60
CA PRO A 750 -9.44 19.72 -28.77
C PRO A 750 -8.23 19.56 -29.70
N LYS A 751 -7.84 20.66 -30.38
CA LYS A 751 -6.79 20.64 -31.43
C LYS A 751 -5.43 20.12 -30.93
N ASP A 752 -5.03 20.48 -29.72
CA ASP A 752 -3.82 20.02 -29.05
C ASP A 752 -3.87 18.51 -28.77
N ARG A 753 -5.05 17.98 -28.38
CA ARG A 753 -5.27 16.54 -28.21
C ARG A 753 -5.16 15.81 -29.53
N ILE A 754 -5.78 16.32 -30.59
CA ILE A 754 -5.66 15.74 -31.94
C ILE A 754 -4.19 15.69 -32.36
N ALA A 755 -3.44 16.78 -32.17
CA ALA A 755 -2.01 16.82 -32.49
C ALA A 755 -1.22 15.77 -31.68
N ASN A 756 -1.53 15.62 -30.39
CA ASN A 756 -0.92 14.63 -29.51
C ASN A 756 -1.21 13.19 -29.98
N TYR A 757 -2.46 12.82 -30.24
CA TYR A 757 -2.82 11.49 -30.74
C TYR A 757 -2.24 11.20 -32.13
N ARG A 758 -2.17 12.20 -33.01
CA ARG A 758 -1.51 12.07 -34.31
C ARG A 758 -0.02 11.77 -34.14
N ALA A 759 0.68 12.50 -33.28
CA ALA A 759 2.09 12.26 -33.00
C ALA A 759 2.32 10.86 -32.44
N HIS A 760 1.47 10.42 -31.51
CA HIS A 760 1.52 9.08 -30.94
C HIS A 760 1.22 8.00 -31.99
N ALA A 761 0.20 8.19 -32.84
CA ALA A 761 -0.14 7.21 -33.86
C ALA A 761 0.98 7.03 -34.89
N ARG A 762 1.64 8.13 -35.29
CA ARG A 762 2.85 8.09 -36.12
C ARG A 762 3.99 7.38 -35.38
N GLY A 763 4.24 7.74 -34.13
CA GLY A 763 5.26 7.12 -33.28
C GLY A 763 5.09 5.61 -33.13
N GLY A 764 3.85 5.13 -32.89
CA GLY A 764 3.51 3.71 -32.80
C GLY A 764 3.78 2.96 -34.10
N HIS A 765 3.35 3.50 -35.25
CA HIS A 765 3.63 2.89 -36.55
C HIS A 765 5.12 2.86 -36.88
N TYR A 766 5.86 3.94 -36.60
CA TYR A 766 7.32 3.97 -36.77
C TYR A 766 8.03 2.98 -35.85
N GLY A 767 7.61 2.90 -34.57
CA GLY A 767 8.15 1.93 -33.62
C GLY A 767 7.94 0.50 -34.09
N MET A 768 6.73 0.17 -34.56
CA MET A 768 6.41 -1.15 -35.09
C MET A 768 7.18 -1.46 -36.39
N MET A 769 7.34 -0.48 -37.27
CA MET A 769 8.18 -0.56 -38.48
C MET A 769 9.66 -0.82 -38.15
N ALA A 770 10.21 -0.12 -37.15
CA ALA A 770 11.59 -0.29 -36.71
C ALA A 770 11.88 -1.72 -36.20
N GLN A 771 10.85 -2.41 -35.70
CA GLN A 771 10.91 -3.81 -35.24
C GLN A 771 10.73 -4.86 -36.36
N ARG A 772 11.02 -4.52 -37.62
CA ARG A 772 10.89 -5.44 -38.79
C ARG A 772 11.63 -6.78 -38.66
N GLY A 773 12.62 -6.88 -37.77
CA GLY A 773 13.33 -8.11 -37.45
C GLY A 773 12.54 -9.08 -36.55
N MET A 774 13.21 -10.16 -36.14
CA MET A 774 12.68 -11.19 -35.23
C MET A 774 12.75 -10.77 -33.76
N GLN A 775 12.43 -9.51 -33.48
CA GLN A 775 12.45 -8.95 -32.12
C GLN A 775 11.06 -8.99 -31.48
N PRO A 776 10.96 -9.13 -30.16
CA PRO A 776 9.68 -8.99 -29.47
C PRO A 776 9.17 -7.55 -29.54
N THR A 777 7.86 -7.38 -29.48
CA THR A 777 7.18 -6.09 -29.33
C THR A 777 6.09 -6.27 -28.30
N MET A 778 5.87 -5.30 -27.42
CA MET A 778 4.91 -5.43 -26.33
C MET A 778 3.93 -4.27 -26.32
N LEU A 779 2.65 -4.58 -26.11
CA LEU A 779 1.59 -3.62 -25.84
C LEU A 779 1.70 -3.12 -24.40
N TYR A 780 1.44 -1.83 -24.15
CA TYR A 780 1.17 -1.33 -22.81
C TYR A 780 -0.21 -1.76 -22.30
N LEU A 781 -0.25 -2.42 -21.16
CA LEU A 781 -1.46 -2.93 -20.52
C LEU A 781 -1.46 -2.53 -19.05
N GLU A 782 -2.19 -1.46 -18.70
CA GLU A 782 -2.49 -1.16 -17.29
C GLU A 782 -3.50 -2.19 -16.79
N GLU A 783 -3.12 -3.05 -15.86
CA GLU A 783 -3.93 -4.20 -15.46
C GLU A 783 -4.88 -3.91 -14.29
N HIS A 784 -4.59 -2.89 -13.48
CA HIS A 784 -5.36 -2.55 -12.29
C HIS A 784 -6.41 -1.48 -12.49
N CYS A 785 -6.51 -0.93 -13.68
CA CYS A 785 -7.54 0.02 -13.99
C CYS A 785 -8.38 -0.45 -15.17
N GLN A 786 -9.66 -0.08 -15.14
CA GLN A 786 -10.54 -0.14 -16.29
C GLN A 786 -10.91 1.27 -16.76
N ASP A 787 -11.08 1.44 -18.06
CA ASP A 787 -11.63 2.68 -18.62
C ASP A 787 -13.14 2.74 -18.35
N GLN A 788 -13.55 3.68 -17.49
CA GLN A 788 -14.94 3.84 -17.08
C GLN A 788 -15.88 4.33 -18.20
N THR A 789 -15.35 4.73 -19.35
CA THR A 789 -16.14 5.16 -20.53
C THR A 789 -16.59 3.99 -21.42
N THR A 790 -16.26 2.75 -21.03
CA THR A 790 -16.47 1.55 -21.84
C THR A 790 -17.79 0.85 -21.47
N PRO A 791 -18.48 0.22 -22.45
CA PRO A 791 -19.70 -0.53 -22.16
C PRO A 791 -19.44 -1.74 -21.24
N GLU A 792 -18.22 -2.25 -21.22
CA GLU A 792 -17.81 -3.27 -20.26
C GLU A 792 -17.90 -2.75 -18.83
N TRP A 793 -17.40 -1.54 -18.56
CA TRP A 793 -17.52 -0.92 -17.24
C TRP A 793 -18.98 -0.73 -16.84
N ASP A 794 -19.83 -0.20 -17.72
CA ASP A 794 -21.26 -0.03 -17.44
C ASP A 794 -21.96 -1.33 -16.99
N THR A 795 -21.51 -2.48 -17.51
CA THR A 795 -22.08 -3.79 -17.18
C THR A 795 -21.46 -4.40 -15.93
N PHE A 796 -20.14 -4.29 -15.75
CA PHE A 796 -19.38 -5.05 -14.76
C PHE A 796 -18.77 -4.22 -13.63
N GLN A 797 -19.00 -2.90 -13.57
CA GLN A 797 -18.46 -2.01 -12.53
C GLN A 797 -18.66 -2.47 -11.08
N ASP A 798 -19.75 -3.17 -10.79
CA ASP A 798 -20.02 -3.69 -9.45
C ASP A 798 -19.24 -4.98 -9.18
N GLU A 799 -18.95 -5.75 -10.23
CA GLU A 799 -18.15 -6.97 -10.14
C GLU A 799 -16.64 -6.67 -10.13
N TRP A 800 -16.22 -5.63 -10.85
CA TRP A 800 -14.82 -5.24 -11.00
C TRP A 800 -14.39 -4.19 -9.98
N GLY A 801 -15.32 -3.37 -9.49
CA GLY A 801 -15.01 -2.30 -8.55
C GLY A 801 -14.48 -2.81 -7.22
N LEU A 802 -13.59 -2.03 -6.60
CA LEU A 802 -12.99 -2.37 -5.30
C LEU A 802 -13.96 -2.24 -4.12
N ASN A 803 -15.18 -1.76 -4.33
CA ASN A 803 -16.17 -1.53 -3.29
C ASN A 803 -17.48 -2.23 -3.63
N ARG A 804 -18.19 -2.73 -2.62
CA ARG A 804 -19.47 -3.43 -2.76
C ARG A 804 -20.58 -2.63 -3.49
N PHE A 805 -20.54 -1.30 -3.44
CA PHE A 805 -21.49 -0.43 -4.13
C PHE A 805 -20.71 0.62 -4.91
N THR A 806 -20.27 0.24 -6.10
CA THR A 806 -19.55 1.16 -6.99
C THR A 806 -20.47 2.32 -7.37
N PRO A 807 -20.03 3.59 -7.26
CA PRO A 807 -20.78 4.75 -7.77
C PRO A 807 -21.20 4.54 -9.23
N ARG A 808 -22.24 5.21 -9.73
CA ARG A 808 -22.70 5.05 -11.13
C ARG A 808 -22.63 6.34 -11.94
N LYS A 809 -21.77 7.28 -11.52
CA LYS A 809 -21.55 8.59 -12.17
C LYS A 809 -20.12 8.66 -12.66
N TRP A 810 -19.94 8.54 -13.97
CA TRP A 810 -18.63 8.43 -14.59
C TRP A 810 -18.43 9.43 -15.71
N LEU A 811 -17.16 9.64 -16.06
CA LEU A 811 -16.80 10.36 -17.27
C LEU A 811 -17.28 9.57 -18.49
N LYS A 812 -17.66 10.30 -19.53
CA LYS A 812 -17.91 9.82 -20.88
C LYS A 812 -16.71 10.15 -21.77
N GLU A 813 -16.61 9.46 -22.90
CA GLU A 813 -15.50 9.61 -23.83
C GLU A 813 -15.36 11.06 -24.33
N GLU A 814 -16.49 11.74 -24.59
CA GLU A 814 -16.52 13.15 -25.02
C GLU A 814 -16.06 14.14 -23.93
N GLU A 815 -16.03 13.74 -22.66
CA GLU A 815 -15.58 14.57 -21.54
C GLU A 815 -14.06 14.52 -21.36
N LEU A 816 -13.34 13.62 -22.05
CA LEU A 816 -11.89 13.42 -21.92
C LEU A 816 -11.07 14.46 -22.69
N THR A 817 -11.37 15.74 -22.47
CA THR A 817 -10.81 16.87 -23.20
C THR A 817 -9.41 17.27 -22.74
N THR A 818 -8.99 16.84 -21.54
CA THR A 818 -7.67 17.14 -20.96
C THR A 818 -6.91 15.88 -20.56
N SER A 819 -5.59 15.98 -20.36
CA SER A 819 -4.77 14.87 -19.83
C SER A 819 -5.23 14.44 -18.44
N ALA A 820 -5.59 15.39 -17.58
CA ALA A 820 -6.08 15.09 -16.24
C ALA A 820 -7.38 14.27 -16.27
N LEU A 821 -8.33 14.64 -17.14
CA LEU A 821 -9.59 13.92 -17.30
C LEU A 821 -9.37 12.53 -17.93
N SER A 822 -8.47 12.45 -18.92
CA SER A 822 -8.06 11.16 -19.52
C SER A 822 -7.47 10.21 -18.47
N SER A 823 -6.62 10.72 -17.58
CA SER A 823 -6.08 9.95 -16.45
C SER A 823 -7.13 9.67 -15.37
N ALA A 824 -8.15 10.52 -15.21
CA ALA A 824 -9.26 10.31 -14.29
C ALA A 824 -10.23 9.22 -14.74
N ALA A 825 -10.23 8.86 -16.04
CA ALA A 825 -11.07 7.81 -16.58
C ALA A 825 -10.64 6.38 -16.21
N GLY A 826 -9.39 6.19 -15.79
CA GLY A 826 -8.92 4.91 -15.27
C GLY A 826 -9.35 4.72 -13.81
N ILE A 827 -10.19 3.72 -13.54
CA ILE A 827 -10.68 3.39 -12.20
C ILE A 827 -10.13 2.04 -11.73
N GLY A 828 -9.74 1.96 -10.46
CA GLY A 828 -9.17 0.76 -9.86
C GLY A 828 -10.12 -0.43 -9.86
N ILE A 829 -9.61 -1.63 -10.17
CA ILE A 829 -10.38 -2.87 -10.22
C ILE A 829 -9.77 -4.00 -9.39
N THR A 830 -10.57 -5.03 -9.14
CA THR A 830 -10.12 -6.37 -8.70
C THR A 830 -10.17 -7.36 -9.90
N PRO A 831 -9.17 -8.25 -10.06
CA PRO A 831 -9.04 -9.16 -11.20
C PRO A 831 -9.98 -10.39 -11.08
N THR A 832 -11.27 -10.14 -10.86
CA THR A 832 -12.30 -11.18 -10.79
C THR A 832 -12.36 -12.02 -12.06
N LYS A 833 -13.00 -13.19 -11.97
CA LYS A 833 -13.09 -14.12 -13.10
C LYS A 833 -13.61 -13.46 -14.41
N SER A 834 -14.61 -12.59 -14.34
CA SER A 834 -15.14 -11.90 -15.54
C SER A 834 -14.14 -10.92 -16.13
N TYR A 835 -13.39 -10.20 -15.29
CA TYR A 835 -12.32 -9.32 -15.75
C TYR A 835 -11.16 -10.12 -16.37
N GLN A 836 -10.79 -11.26 -15.79
CA GLN A 836 -9.81 -12.16 -16.40
C GLN A 836 -10.28 -12.62 -17.78
N ASP A 837 -11.53 -13.07 -17.92
CA ASP A 837 -12.07 -13.52 -19.21
C ASP A 837 -12.06 -12.38 -20.25
N PHE A 838 -12.43 -11.16 -19.85
CA PHE A 838 -12.34 -9.95 -20.67
C PHE A 838 -10.91 -9.67 -21.14
N VAL A 839 -9.94 -9.63 -20.23
CA VAL A 839 -8.55 -9.33 -20.59
C VAL A 839 -7.95 -10.45 -21.45
N MET A 840 -8.16 -11.72 -21.14
CA MET A 840 -7.64 -12.84 -21.95
C MET A 840 -8.14 -12.79 -23.39
N TRP A 841 -9.41 -12.39 -23.59
CA TRP A 841 -9.97 -12.23 -24.92
C TRP A 841 -9.25 -11.17 -25.74
N HIS A 842 -9.01 -10.00 -25.16
CA HIS A 842 -8.30 -8.93 -25.84
C HIS A 842 -6.79 -9.20 -25.97
N ALA A 843 -6.17 -9.82 -24.97
CA ALA A 843 -4.79 -10.29 -25.05
C ALA A 843 -4.59 -11.23 -26.24
N ARG A 844 -5.51 -12.17 -26.49
CA ARG A 844 -5.46 -13.06 -27.67
C ARG A 844 -5.42 -12.28 -28.99
N GLU A 845 -6.15 -11.17 -29.10
CA GLU A 845 -6.17 -10.33 -30.30
C GLU A 845 -4.83 -9.63 -30.57
N TRP A 846 -4.10 -9.25 -29.52
CA TRP A 846 -2.74 -8.73 -29.62
C TRP A 846 -1.72 -9.84 -29.94
N LEU A 847 -1.80 -10.95 -29.21
CA LEU A 847 -0.89 -12.09 -29.34
C LEU A 847 -0.94 -12.70 -30.75
N LYS A 848 -2.13 -12.87 -31.34
CA LYS A 848 -2.28 -13.41 -32.72
C LYS A 848 -1.68 -12.48 -33.79
N ARG A 849 -1.45 -11.21 -33.45
CA ARG A 849 -0.80 -10.22 -34.32
C ARG A 849 0.70 -10.14 -34.10
N GLY A 850 1.27 -10.97 -33.22
CA GLY A 850 2.70 -10.98 -32.93
C GLY A 850 3.14 -9.91 -31.95
N ILE A 851 2.24 -9.45 -31.09
CA ILE A 851 2.47 -8.41 -30.09
C ILE A 851 2.32 -9.05 -28.71
N GLY A 852 3.41 -9.09 -27.95
CA GLY A 852 3.45 -9.49 -26.54
C GLY A 852 2.86 -8.41 -25.61
N LEU A 853 3.05 -8.57 -24.31
CA LEU A 853 2.30 -7.82 -23.30
C LEU A 853 3.24 -7.24 -22.23
N TYR A 854 3.11 -5.95 -21.97
CA TYR A 854 3.74 -5.25 -20.87
C TYR A 854 2.65 -4.88 -19.87
N CYS A 855 2.64 -5.53 -18.72
CA CYS A 855 1.69 -5.30 -17.63
C CYS A 855 2.29 -4.27 -16.68
N ASP A 856 1.61 -3.12 -16.56
CA ASP A 856 2.08 -2.00 -15.74
C ASP A 856 1.50 -2.03 -14.33
N ASN A 857 2.27 -1.61 -13.33
CA ASN A 857 1.90 -1.59 -11.92
C ASN A 857 1.44 -2.97 -11.37
N SER A 858 2.23 -4.04 -11.47
CA SER A 858 1.83 -5.40 -11.04
C SER A 858 1.90 -5.66 -9.52
N PHE A 859 0.75 -5.69 -8.83
CA PHE A 859 0.58 -5.91 -7.37
C PHE A 859 -0.89 -6.12 -6.96
N PRO A 860 -1.20 -6.87 -5.90
CA PRO A 860 -2.58 -7.04 -5.42
C PRO A 860 -3.21 -5.71 -4.91
N ARG A 861 -4.44 -5.40 -5.35
CA ARG A 861 -5.26 -4.30 -4.79
C ARG A 861 -6.33 -4.82 -3.85
N ASN A 862 -6.76 -3.93 -2.95
CA ASN A 862 -7.69 -4.29 -1.90
C ASN A 862 -9.16 -4.15 -2.33
N SER A 863 -9.89 -5.27 -2.28
CA SER A 863 -11.34 -5.32 -2.47
C SER A 863 -12.08 -5.34 -1.12
N LEU A 864 -13.12 -4.54 -1.01
CA LEU A 864 -14.05 -4.51 0.13
C LEU A 864 -15.37 -5.24 -0.17
N ASP A 865 -15.48 -5.90 -1.33
CA ASP A 865 -16.70 -6.62 -1.70
C ASP A 865 -16.66 -8.09 -1.26
N PRO A 866 -17.44 -8.50 -0.25
CA PRO A 866 -17.43 -9.87 0.25
C PRO A 866 -18.07 -10.89 -0.71
N LEU A 867 -18.70 -10.47 -1.82
CA LEU A 867 -19.29 -11.38 -2.80
C LEU A 867 -18.27 -11.86 -3.83
N ASN A 868 -17.31 -11.02 -4.22
CA ASN A 868 -16.29 -11.33 -5.22
C ASN A 868 -14.88 -11.46 -4.64
N SER A 869 -14.72 -11.28 -3.34
CA SER A 869 -13.42 -11.36 -2.68
C SER A 869 -13.51 -12.05 -1.32
N ASN A 870 -12.37 -12.23 -0.67
CA ASN A 870 -12.30 -12.73 0.69
C ASN A 870 -12.49 -11.63 1.77
N ALA A 871 -13.01 -10.45 1.41
CA ALA A 871 -13.32 -9.39 2.36
C ALA A 871 -14.36 -9.84 3.41
N TYR A 872 -14.21 -9.46 4.67
CA TYR A 872 -15.12 -9.92 5.73
C TYR A 872 -15.41 -8.83 6.77
N GLN A 873 -16.52 -8.99 7.49
CA GLN A 873 -16.85 -8.11 8.60
C GLN A 873 -16.19 -8.62 9.88
N ARG A 874 -15.39 -7.76 10.52
CA ARG A 874 -14.73 -8.03 11.80
C ARG A 874 -15.76 -8.03 12.94
N PRO A 875 -15.45 -8.61 14.11
CA PRO A 875 -16.37 -8.64 15.26
C PRO A 875 -16.82 -7.26 15.77
N ASP A 876 -16.04 -6.21 15.53
CA ASP A 876 -16.37 -4.82 15.88
C ASP A 876 -17.30 -4.12 14.85
N GLY A 877 -17.69 -4.82 13.79
CA GLY A 877 -18.54 -4.32 12.71
C GLY A 877 -17.80 -3.65 11.55
N SER A 878 -16.48 -3.41 11.67
CA SER A 878 -15.66 -2.88 10.57
C SER A 878 -15.43 -3.93 9.47
N TRP A 879 -15.09 -3.47 8.26
CA TRP A 879 -14.84 -4.36 7.10
C TRP A 879 -13.35 -4.49 6.83
N GLN A 880 -12.84 -5.72 6.90
CA GLN A 880 -11.51 -6.08 6.47
C GLN A 880 -11.52 -6.39 4.97
N ALA A 881 -10.63 -5.73 4.22
CA ALA A 881 -10.49 -5.98 2.79
C ALA A 881 -9.79 -7.32 2.50
N SER A 882 -9.90 -7.78 1.25
CA SER A 882 -9.10 -8.86 0.66
C SER A 882 -8.07 -8.25 -0.26
N SER A 883 -6.83 -8.75 -0.25
CA SER A 883 -5.80 -8.33 -1.21
C SER A 883 -5.94 -9.01 -2.57
N ASP A 884 -6.75 -10.07 -2.68
CA ASP A 884 -7.01 -10.81 -3.92
C ASP A 884 -5.72 -11.36 -4.57
N ILE A 885 -4.75 -11.77 -3.74
CA ILE A 885 -3.43 -12.25 -4.21
C ILE A 885 -3.58 -13.53 -5.06
N TRP A 886 -4.56 -14.38 -4.73
CA TRP A 886 -4.85 -15.60 -5.47
C TRP A 886 -5.48 -15.31 -6.84
N ASP A 887 -6.38 -14.34 -6.92
CA ASP A 887 -7.01 -13.97 -8.19
C ASP A 887 -6.01 -13.27 -9.11
N MET A 888 -5.13 -12.43 -8.56
CA MET A 888 -4.05 -11.80 -9.33
C MET A 888 -3.03 -12.85 -9.84
N ARG A 889 -2.70 -13.85 -9.02
CA ARG A 889 -1.89 -14.99 -9.46
C ARG A 889 -2.54 -15.72 -10.63
N GLU A 890 -3.82 -16.05 -10.54
CA GLU A 890 -4.52 -16.76 -11.62
C GLU A 890 -4.64 -15.91 -12.90
N TYR A 891 -4.84 -14.60 -12.77
CA TYR A 891 -4.81 -13.67 -13.89
C TYR A 891 -3.49 -13.75 -14.67
N HIS A 892 -2.34 -13.61 -14.00
CA HIS A 892 -1.04 -13.65 -14.69
C HIS A 892 -0.68 -15.05 -15.18
N LYS A 893 -1.03 -16.11 -14.43
CA LYS A 893 -0.85 -17.49 -14.89
C LYS A 893 -1.58 -17.73 -16.21
N ARG A 894 -2.87 -17.34 -16.29
CA ARG A 894 -3.66 -17.46 -17.52
C ARG A 894 -3.06 -16.62 -18.66
N LEU A 895 -2.59 -15.40 -18.38
CA LEU A 895 -1.99 -14.53 -19.39
C LEU A 895 -0.71 -15.13 -19.99
N TRP A 896 0.17 -15.64 -19.14
CA TRP A 896 1.42 -16.26 -19.55
C TRP A 896 1.18 -17.57 -20.31
N VAL A 897 0.27 -18.42 -19.83
CA VAL A 897 -0.13 -19.66 -20.51
C VAL A 897 -0.74 -19.36 -21.88
N LEU A 898 -1.63 -18.36 -21.98
CA LEU A 898 -2.21 -17.93 -23.26
C LEU A 898 -1.10 -17.45 -24.21
N THR A 899 -0.12 -16.70 -23.72
CA THR A 899 1.04 -16.28 -24.52
C THR A 899 1.80 -17.49 -25.08
N LYS A 900 2.03 -18.54 -24.28
CA LYS A 900 2.68 -19.77 -24.76
C LYS A 900 1.81 -20.59 -25.72
N GLN A 901 0.48 -20.58 -25.54
CA GLN A 901 -0.47 -21.18 -26.48
C GLN A 901 -0.45 -20.49 -27.85
N MET A 902 -0.29 -19.17 -27.88
CA MET A 902 -0.32 -18.37 -29.11
C MET A 902 1.02 -18.33 -29.85
N GLN A 903 2.15 -18.55 -29.16
CA GLN A 903 3.49 -18.47 -29.75
C GLN A 903 3.65 -19.29 -31.04
N PRO A 904 3.16 -20.55 -31.16
CA PRO A 904 3.31 -21.33 -32.40
C PRO A 904 2.56 -20.75 -33.60
N SER A 905 1.54 -19.91 -33.37
CA SER A 905 0.70 -19.31 -34.43
C SER A 905 1.31 -18.04 -35.02
N VAL A 906 2.42 -17.54 -34.47
CA VAL A 906 3.08 -16.31 -34.92
C VAL A 906 4.58 -16.51 -35.04
N LYS A 907 5.19 -15.87 -36.05
CA LYS A 907 6.64 -15.97 -36.27
C LYS A 907 7.47 -15.12 -35.31
N TRP A 908 6.89 -14.07 -34.72
CA TRP A 908 7.63 -13.17 -33.83
C TRP A 908 7.61 -13.70 -32.39
N PRO A 909 8.70 -13.51 -31.61
CA PRO A 909 8.70 -13.84 -30.20
C PRO A 909 7.62 -13.05 -29.44
N LEU A 910 6.78 -13.76 -28.69
CA LEU A 910 5.82 -13.21 -27.75
C LEU A 910 6.43 -13.28 -26.35
N MET A 911 6.49 -12.14 -25.67
CA MET A 911 6.98 -12.02 -24.30
C MET A 911 5.93 -11.36 -23.42
N VAL A 912 5.93 -11.74 -22.15
CA VAL A 912 5.23 -11.03 -21.08
C VAL A 912 6.27 -10.30 -20.22
N SER A 913 6.03 -9.02 -19.96
CA SER A 913 6.78 -8.21 -19.00
C SER A 913 5.84 -7.76 -17.90
N LEU A 914 6.27 -7.92 -16.65
CA LEU A 914 5.57 -7.42 -15.47
C LEU A 914 6.42 -6.31 -14.86
N HIS A 915 5.81 -5.15 -14.66
CA HIS A 915 6.45 -4.02 -14.04
C HIS A 915 6.03 -3.92 -12.57
N ILE A 916 6.98 -4.17 -11.67
CA ILE A 916 6.67 -4.44 -10.26
C ILE A 916 6.93 -3.27 -9.31
N THR A 917 7.69 -2.25 -9.73
CA THR A 917 8.12 -1.06 -8.97
C THR A 917 8.84 -1.30 -7.62
N ASN A 918 8.20 -1.99 -6.67
CA ASN A 918 8.71 -2.46 -5.37
C ASN A 918 7.75 -3.52 -4.78
N ALA A 919 7.22 -4.41 -5.62
CA ALA A 919 6.30 -5.48 -5.24
C ALA A 919 6.71 -6.86 -5.76
N MET A 920 7.89 -7.35 -5.34
CA MET A 920 8.37 -8.68 -5.71
C MET A 920 7.58 -9.78 -4.99
N ILE A 921 6.46 -10.20 -5.59
CA ILE A 921 5.57 -11.23 -5.07
C ILE A 921 5.72 -12.50 -5.91
N LEU A 922 6.48 -13.49 -5.41
CA LEU A 922 6.75 -14.74 -6.16
C LEU A 922 5.51 -15.36 -6.84
N PRO A 923 4.35 -15.55 -6.16
CA PRO A 923 3.19 -16.22 -6.78
C PRO A 923 2.57 -15.46 -7.95
N ILE A 924 2.81 -14.16 -8.06
CA ILE A 924 2.30 -13.32 -9.15
C ILE A 924 3.39 -13.15 -10.22
N VAL A 925 4.57 -12.67 -9.82
CA VAL A 925 5.60 -12.19 -10.75
C VAL A 925 6.27 -13.34 -11.51
N CYS A 926 6.28 -14.56 -10.97
CA CYS A 926 6.89 -15.71 -11.66
C CYS A 926 6.26 -16.04 -13.03
N TRP A 927 5.06 -15.55 -13.30
CA TRP A 927 4.36 -15.67 -14.59
C TRP A 927 4.78 -14.60 -15.61
N THR A 928 6.06 -14.22 -15.61
CA THR A 928 6.64 -13.26 -16.56
C THR A 928 7.84 -13.82 -17.32
N ASP A 929 8.15 -13.30 -18.50
CA ASP A 929 9.43 -13.55 -19.16
C ASP A 929 10.45 -12.46 -18.78
N ILE A 930 9.97 -11.23 -18.53
CA ILE A 930 10.78 -10.05 -18.19
C ILE A 930 10.25 -9.47 -16.89
N GLN A 931 11.16 -9.17 -15.99
CA GLN A 931 10.84 -8.49 -14.77
C GLN A 931 11.38 -7.06 -14.87
N LEU A 932 10.50 -6.09 -14.97
CA LEU A 932 10.86 -4.68 -15.00
C LEU A 932 10.73 -4.09 -13.60
N ASP A 933 11.77 -3.42 -13.14
CA ASP A 933 11.87 -2.79 -11.82
C ASP A 933 12.53 -1.40 -11.93
N LEU A 934 12.62 -0.65 -10.84
CA LEU A 934 13.32 0.64 -10.73
C LEU A 934 12.65 1.81 -11.50
N GLU A 935 11.35 2.05 -11.31
CA GLU A 935 10.65 3.22 -11.88
C GLU A 935 10.61 4.44 -10.93
N TRP A 936 10.41 4.21 -9.63
CA TRP A 936 10.08 5.30 -8.69
C TRP A 936 11.26 5.72 -7.83
N GLY A 937 11.41 7.04 -7.69
CA GLY A 937 12.57 7.70 -7.07
C GLY A 937 12.71 7.39 -5.58
N TRP A 938 13.29 6.24 -5.26
CA TRP A 938 13.82 5.90 -3.93
C TRP A 938 14.88 6.89 -3.44
N ALA A 939 15.39 7.75 -4.32
CA ALA A 939 16.44 8.71 -4.07
C ALA A 939 16.23 10.01 -4.89
N SER A 940 16.16 11.15 -4.21
CA SER A 940 16.37 12.46 -4.83
C SER A 940 17.81 12.57 -5.36
N GLY A 941 17.98 13.16 -6.55
CA GLY A 941 19.31 13.40 -7.15
C GLY A 941 20.14 12.15 -7.51
N PHE A 942 21.40 12.10 -7.04
CA PHE A 942 22.46 11.16 -7.47
C PHE A 942 22.59 9.87 -6.66
N LYS A 943 21.78 9.63 -5.64
CA LYS A 943 21.96 8.46 -4.76
C LYS A 943 21.53 7.15 -5.45
N PRO A 944 22.31 6.05 -5.34
CA PRO A 944 21.95 4.78 -5.93
C PRO A 944 20.83 4.07 -5.15
N PHE A 945 20.10 3.18 -5.82
CA PHE A 945 19.17 2.25 -5.15
C PHE A 945 19.91 1.37 -4.13
N PRO A 946 19.31 1.04 -2.97
CA PRO A 946 19.93 0.18 -1.96
C PRO A 946 20.31 -1.20 -2.51
N THR A 947 21.41 -1.77 -2.03
CA THR A 947 21.93 -3.07 -2.52
C THR A 947 20.95 -4.22 -2.29
N GLU A 948 20.35 -4.25 -1.10
CA GLU A 948 19.35 -5.20 -0.66
C GLU A 948 18.10 -5.17 -1.54
N LEU A 949 17.67 -3.98 -2.00
CA LEU A 949 16.56 -3.86 -2.93
C LEU A 949 16.91 -4.50 -4.27
N LEU A 950 18.11 -4.20 -4.79
CA LEU A 950 18.57 -4.79 -6.06
C LEU A 950 18.65 -6.32 -5.99
N GLU A 951 19.14 -6.84 -4.87
CA GLU A 951 19.27 -8.28 -4.59
C GLU A 951 17.92 -9.00 -4.48
N ILE A 952 16.94 -8.37 -3.81
CA ILE A 952 15.60 -8.93 -3.57
C ILE A 952 14.73 -8.82 -4.82
N GLU A 953 14.74 -7.66 -5.47
CA GLU A 953 13.72 -7.28 -6.42
C GLU A 953 14.24 -7.24 -7.84
N THR A 954 15.49 -6.85 -8.10
CA THR A 954 15.92 -6.47 -9.46
C THR A 954 16.68 -7.57 -10.20
N THR A 955 17.37 -8.49 -9.50
CA THR A 955 18.25 -9.48 -10.17
C THR A 955 17.53 -10.51 -11.04
N GLY A 956 16.21 -10.66 -10.89
CA GLY A 956 15.40 -11.68 -11.58
C GLY A 956 15.67 -13.12 -11.12
N ARG A 957 16.61 -13.31 -10.17
CA ARG A 957 17.08 -14.65 -9.73
C ARG A 957 16.00 -15.40 -8.96
N GLN A 958 15.16 -14.70 -8.20
CA GLN A 958 14.09 -15.30 -7.40
C GLN A 958 13.01 -15.97 -8.26
N ILE A 959 12.83 -15.51 -9.50
CA ILE A 959 11.75 -15.98 -10.39
C ILE A 959 12.24 -16.49 -11.75
N GLY A 960 13.53 -16.47 -12.04
CA GLY A 960 14.06 -16.93 -13.33
C GLY A 960 13.57 -16.12 -14.52
N ALA A 961 13.62 -14.79 -14.44
CA ALA A 961 13.20 -13.88 -15.51
C ALA A 961 14.39 -13.04 -16.01
N TYR A 962 14.26 -12.41 -17.19
CA TYR A 962 15.22 -11.40 -17.61
C TYR A 962 15.11 -10.18 -16.68
N PRO A 963 16.18 -9.79 -15.97
CA PRO A 963 16.15 -8.65 -15.06
C PRO A 963 16.29 -7.35 -15.84
N GLN A 964 15.31 -6.45 -15.76
CA GLN A 964 15.35 -5.18 -16.47
C GLN A 964 15.12 -4.01 -15.51
N ALA A 965 15.98 -3.00 -15.64
CA ALA A 965 15.82 -1.72 -14.97
C ALA A 965 15.12 -0.71 -15.89
N HIS A 966 14.10 -0.04 -15.37
CA HIS A 966 13.40 1.04 -16.04
C HIS A 966 14.27 2.31 -16.05
N PHE A 967 14.78 2.72 -14.88
CA PHE A 967 15.72 3.84 -14.73
C PHE A 967 17.14 3.39 -14.33
N PRO A 968 18.16 4.28 -14.43
CA PRO A 968 19.49 4.01 -13.92
C PRO A 968 19.50 3.62 -12.44
N ILE A 969 20.42 2.74 -12.05
CA ILE A 969 20.62 2.36 -10.64
C ILE A 969 21.12 3.56 -9.83
N VAL A 970 21.86 4.48 -10.47
CA VAL A 970 22.38 5.72 -9.86
C VAL A 970 21.97 6.94 -10.69
N GLY A 971 21.54 8.02 -10.02
CA GLY A 971 21.11 9.24 -10.71
C GLY A 971 19.68 9.22 -11.23
N CYS A 972 18.81 8.33 -10.73
CA CYS A 972 17.41 8.24 -11.13
C CYS A 972 16.63 9.56 -10.89
N GLY A 973 16.89 10.28 -9.80
CA GLY A 973 16.19 11.54 -9.48
C GLY A 973 16.40 12.61 -10.55
N LEU A 974 17.58 12.66 -11.17
CA LEU A 974 17.90 13.63 -12.23
C LEU A 974 17.08 13.40 -13.50
N VAL A 975 16.70 12.15 -13.78
CA VAL A 975 15.86 11.82 -14.95
C VAL A 975 14.43 12.34 -14.75
N HIS A 976 13.93 12.36 -13.51
CA HIS A 976 12.61 12.87 -13.16
C HIS A 976 12.58 14.40 -13.02
N GLU A 977 13.61 14.98 -12.41
CA GLU A 977 13.70 16.42 -12.10
C GLU A 977 13.99 17.27 -13.35
N ASP A 978 14.76 16.75 -14.32
CA ASP A 978 15.08 17.47 -15.55
C ASP A 978 15.08 16.54 -16.77
N PRO A 979 13.97 16.47 -17.54
CA PRO A 979 13.91 15.71 -18.78
C PRO A 979 14.94 16.17 -19.83
N THR A 980 15.54 17.36 -19.70
CA THR A 980 16.64 17.83 -20.55
C THR A 980 17.98 17.16 -20.24
N TYR A 981 18.08 16.37 -19.16
CA TYR A 981 19.11 15.35 -18.98
C TYR A 981 19.15 14.35 -20.17
N LEU A 982 18.02 14.18 -20.87
CA LEU A 982 17.94 13.43 -22.13
C LEU A 982 18.48 14.23 -23.34
N ARG A 983 18.67 15.55 -23.22
CA ARG A 983 18.91 16.49 -24.33
C ARG A 983 20.29 17.19 -24.36
N GLY A 984 21.18 17.00 -23.39
CA GLY A 984 22.61 17.34 -23.58
C GLY A 984 23.41 17.85 -22.38
N LYS A 985 24.14 16.93 -21.74
CA LYS A 985 25.41 17.02 -20.96
C LYS A 985 25.39 15.85 -19.96
N VAL A 986 25.65 14.65 -20.47
CA VAL A 986 25.60 13.42 -19.67
C VAL A 986 26.86 13.31 -18.82
N ASP A 987 26.71 13.18 -17.50
CA ASP A 987 27.82 12.87 -16.60
C ASP A 987 28.37 11.46 -16.92
N GLN A 988 29.53 11.44 -17.57
CA GLN A 988 30.20 10.21 -17.99
C GLN A 988 30.64 9.35 -16.81
N ALA A 989 30.94 9.93 -15.65
CA ALA A 989 31.26 9.16 -14.45
C ALA A 989 30.03 8.41 -13.94
N MET A 990 28.87 9.08 -13.94
CA MET A 990 27.61 8.48 -13.54
C MET A 990 27.18 7.34 -14.47
N VAL A 991 27.31 7.51 -15.80
CA VAL A 991 27.02 6.45 -16.78
C VAL A 991 27.90 5.22 -16.55
N ARG A 992 29.19 5.44 -16.25
CA ARG A 992 30.11 4.35 -15.93
C ARG A 992 29.73 3.64 -14.64
N THR A 993 29.38 4.39 -13.60
CA THR A 993 28.90 3.81 -12.34
C THR A 993 27.62 3.00 -12.55
N ASP A 994 26.61 3.55 -13.21
CA ASP A 994 25.37 2.83 -13.53
C ASP A 994 25.66 1.52 -14.26
N TRP A 995 26.53 1.56 -15.27
CA TRP A 995 26.97 0.38 -15.98
C TRP A 995 27.62 -0.66 -15.06
N ALA A 996 28.56 -0.26 -14.21
CA ALA A 996 29.23 -1.18 -13.29
C ALA A 996 28.26 -1.81 -12.29
N MET A 997 27.36 -1.00 -11.72
CA MET A 997 26.31 -1.48 -10.80
C MET A 997 25.38 -2.47 -11.49
N ARG A 998 24.96 -2.21 -12.74
CA ARG A 998 24.16 -3.15 -13.53
C ARG A 998 24.90 -4.44 -13.83
N MET A 999 26.20 -4.37 -14.17
CA MET A 999 27.02 -5.56 -14.40
C MET A 999 27.15 -6.43 -13.15
N ILE A 1000 27.30 -5.82 -11.97
CA ILE A 1000 27.40 -6.54 -10.69
C ILE A 1000 26.15 -7.37 -10.41
N TYR A 1001 24.96 -6.84 -10.69
CA TYR A 1001 23.68 -7.55 -10.47
C TYR A 1001 23.17 -8.28 -11.72
N GLY A 1002 23.88 -8.17 -12.84
CA GLY A 1002 23.50 -8.73 -14.14
C GLY A 1002 22.18 -8.16 -14.68
N VAL A 1003 21.90 -6.89 -14.42
CA VAL A 1003 20.66 -6.20 -14.78
C VAL A 1003 20.76 -5.60 -16.18
N LEU A 1004 19.77 -5.89 -17.01
CA LEU A 1004 19.60 -5.31 -18.34
C LEU A 1004 18.99 -3.92 -18.22
N ARG A 1005 19.30 -3.04 -19.17
CA ARG A 1005 18.61 -1.76 -19.34
C ARG A 1005 18.30 -1.59 -20.81
N TYR A 1006 17.13 -1.06 -21.14
CA TYR A 1006 16.87 -0.74 -22.54
C TYR A 1006 17.69 0.45 -22.97
N ASP A 1007 18.27 0.31 -24.15
CA ASP A 1007 19.20 1.27 -24.67
C ASP A 1007 18.48 2.46 -25.32
N MET A 1008 18.07 3.45 -24.52
CA MET A 1008 17.44 4.66 -25.06
C MET A 1008 18.40 5.53 -25.90
N ARG A 1009 19.73 5.31 -25.85
CA ARG A 1009 20.73 6.23 -26.45
C ARG A 1009 21.95 5.57 -27.15
N GLY A 1010 22.03 4.25 -27.27
CA GLY A 1010 23.27 3.54 -27.65
C GLY A 1010 24.22 3.17 -26.48
N GLU A 1011 23.81 3.39 -25.22
CA GLU A 1011 24.52 3.11 -23.96
C GLU A 1011 24.83 1.62 -23.72
N ASN A 1012 24.07 0.68 -24.29
CA ASN A 1012 24.41 -0.74 -24.24
C ASN A 1012 25.54 -1.10 -25.22
N PHE A 1013 25.94 -0.18 -26.09
CA PHE A 1013 27.10 -0.31 -26.96
C PHE A 1013 28.26 0.59 -26.51
N THR A 1014 28.44 0.73 -25.19
CA THR A 1014 29.63 1.37 -24.63
C THR A 1014 30.89 0.53 -24.90
N PRO A 1015 32.08 1.17 -24.98
CA PRO A 1015 33.36 0.47 -25.01
C PRO A 1015 33.53 -0.61 -23.93
N MET A 1016 32.90 -0.42 -22.77
CA MET A 1016 32.92 -1.38 -21.65
C MET A 1016 32.15 -2.68 -21.95
N ASN A 1017 30.96 -2.61 -22.55
CA ASN A 1017 30.22 -3.80 -22.98
C ASN A 1017 30.98 -4.58 -24.06
N ASN A 1018 31.56 -3.87 -25.04
CA ASN A 1018 32.41 -4.50 -26.05
C ASN A 1018 33.61 -5.21 -25.42
N LEU A 1019 34.23 -4.62 -24.40
CA LEU A 1019 35.36 -5.20 -23.68
C LEU A 1019 34.95 -6.52 -22.99
N VAL A 1020 33.89 -6.52 -22.18
CA VAL A 1020 33.47 -7.74 -21.45
C VAL A 1020 32.93 -8.82 -22.38
N HIS A 1021 32.26 -8.45 -23.48
CA HIS A 1021 31.80 -9.44 -24.46
C HIS A 1021 32.94 -10.04 -25.27
N LYS A 1022 33.95 -9.26 -25.67
CA LYS A 1022 35.18 -9.80 -26.29
C LYS A 1022 35.95 -10.71 -25.34
N PHE A 1023 35.90 -10.41 -24.05
CA PHE A 1023 36.45 -11.28 -22.99
C PHE A 1023 35.68 -12.61 -22.84
N GLY A 1024 34.43 -12.66 -23.31
CA GLY A 1024 33.58 -13.87 -23.31
C GLY A 1024 32.39 -13.80 -22.36
N PHE A 1025 32.09 -12.67 -21.73
CA PHE A 1025 30.93 -12.51 -20.85
C PHE A 1025 29.62 -12.87 -21.58
N GLY A 1026 28.83 -13.74 -20.97
CA GLY A 1026 27.62 -14.32 -21.54
C GLY A 1026 27.85 -15.55 -22.42
N THR A 1027 29.03 -16.16 -22.38
CA THR A 1027 29.36 -17.43 -23.06
C THR A 1027 30.05 -18.39 -22.10
N ASP A 1028 30.13 -19.67 -22.47
CA ASP A 1028 30.78 -20.71 -21.64
C ASP A 1028 32.29 -20.52 -21.46
N LYS A 1029 32.91 -19.61 -22.24
CA LYS A 1029 34.34 -19.26 -22.10
C LYS A 1029 34.65 -18.41 -20.86
N CYS A 1030 33.65 -17.79 -20.28
CA CYS A 1030 33.82 -16.86 -19.16
C CYS A 1030 33.10 -17.37 -17.92
N GLN A 1031 33.87 -17.70 -16.89
CA GLN A 1031 33.35 -18.00 -15.57
C GLN A 1031 33.02 -16.70 -14.84
N VAL A 1032 31.83 -16.63 -14.24
CA VAL A 1032 31.34 -15.44 -13.53
C VAL A 1032 31.21 -15.76 -12.05
N TYR A 1033 31.80 -14.93 -11.22
CA TYR A 1033 31.71 -15.03 -9.76
C TYR A 1033 31.00 -13.80 -9.23
N ASP A 1034 29.75 -13.99 -8.81
CA ASP A 1034 28.94 -12.97 -8.15
C ASP A 1034 29.42 -12.79 -6.70
N TYR A 1035 29.49 -11.55 -6.18
CA TYR A 1035 30.14 -11.30 -4.87
C TYR A 1035 29.47 -11.96 -3.68
N TRP A 1036 28.16 -12.23 -3.76
CA TRP A 1036 27.39 -12.84 -2.68
C TRP A 1036 27.65 -14.35 -2.55
N ARG A 1037 28.29 -14.98 -3.56
CA ARG A 1037 28.61 -16.41 -3.51
C ARG A 1037 29.85 -16.68 -2.66
N LYS A 1038 29.78 -17.71 -1.80
CA LYS A 1038 30.94 -18.18 -1.01
C LYS A 1038 32.16 -18.52 -1.88
N SER A 1039 31.91 -19.00 -3.10
CA SER A 1039 32.93 -19.32 -4.11
C SER A 1039 33.58 -18.11 -4.77
N SER A 1040 33.22 -16.88 -4.38
CA SER A 1040 33.88 -15.67 -4.90
C SER A 1040 35.39 -15.71 -4.56
N PRO A 1041 36.28 -15.57 -5.57
CA PRO A 1041 37.73 -15.66 -5.40
C PRO A 1041 38.34 -14.45 -4.70
N VAL A 1042 37.55 -13.40 -4.50
CA VAL A 1042 37.98 -12.09 -3.99
C VAL A 1042 37.15 -11.71 -2.76
N SER A 1043 37.82 -11.12 -1.77
CA SER A 1043 37.22 -10.39 -0.66
C SER A 1043 37.48 -8.90 -0.83
N ILE A 1044 36.48 -8.06 -0.53
CA ILE A 1044 36.56 -6.59 -0.65
C ILE A 1044 36.32 -5.95 0.72
N THR A 1045 37.14 -4.97 1.10
CA THR A 1045 36.94 -4.16 2.31
C THR A 1045 36.88 -2.68 1.95
N PRO A 1046 35.81 -1.93 2.31
CA PRO A 1046 34.62 -2.35 3.07
C PRO A 1046 33.55 -3.02 2.19
N GLU A 1047 33.18 -4.28 2.51
CA GLU A 1047 32.14 -5.03 1.79
C GLU A 1047 30.74 -4.41 1.86
N ALA A 1048 30.48 -3.62 2.91
CA ALA A 1048 29.18 -3.00 3.13
C ALA A 1048 28.83 -1.97 2.06
N THR A 1049 29.84 -1.28 1.51
CA THR A 1049 29.64 -0.18 0.56
C THR A 1049 30.33 -0.41 -0.78
N VAL A 1050 31.20 -1.41 -0.94
CA VAL A 1050 31.85 -1.70 -2.23
C VAL A 1050 31.50 -3.11 -2.68
N LYS A 1051 30.83 -3.21 -3.82
CA LYS A 1051 30.39 -4.48 -4.43
C LYS A 1051 31.19 -4.77 -5.69
N ASN A 1052 31.20 -6.03 -6.10
CA ASN A 1052 32.01 -6.47 -7.24
C ASN A 1052 31.41 -7.62 -8.04
N ILE A 1053 31.97 -7.84 -9.23
CA ILE A 1053 31.79 -9.07 -10.01
C ILE A 1053 33.13 -9.43 -10.65
N VAL A 1054 33.46 -10.73 -10.63
CA VAL A 1054 34.70 -11.25 -11.21
C VAL A 1054 34.37 -12.09 -12.44
N LEU A 1055 35.03 -11.77 -13.55
CA LEU A 1055 34.93 -12.49 -14.81
C LEU A 1055 36.28 -13.17 -15.09
N ARG A 1056 36.31 -14.48 -15.31
CA ARG A 1056 37.53 -15.23 -15.59
C ARG A 1056 37.48 -15.95 -16.93
N ASN A 1057 38.52 -15.80 -17.73
CA ASN A 1057 38.74 -16.56 -18.97
C ASN A 1057 40.20 -17.02 -19.01
N GLY A 1058 40.44 -18.29 -18.67
CA GLY A 1058 41.78 -18.85 -18.50
C GLY A 1058 42.55 -18.19 -17.35
N ASN A 1059 43.74 -17.68 -17.66
CA ASN A 1059 44.61 -16.91 -16.75
C ASN A 1059 44.26 -15.41 -16.69
N LYS A 1060 43.32 -14.94 -17.52
CA LYS A 1060 42.91 -13.53 -17.54
C LYS A 1060 41.68 -13.35 -16.67
N VAL A 1061 41.61 -12.21 -15.98
CA VAL A 1061 40.49 -11.84 -15.11
C VAL A 1061 40.09 -10.39 -15.34
N ILE A 1062 38.79 -10.11 -15.35
CA ILE A 1062 38.22 -8.76 -15.23
C ILE A 1062 37.53 -8.66 -13.87
N LEU A 1063 37.88 -7.66 -13.07
CA LEU A 1063 37.19 -7.28 -11.85
C LEU A 1063 36.48 -5.95 -12.06
N ILE A 1064 35.17 -5.92 -11.88
CA ILE A 1064 34.36 -4.71 -11.90
C ILE A 1064 33.95 -4.39 -10.47
N LEU A 1065 34.23 -3.16 -10.03
CA LEU A 1065 33.96 -2.65 -8.68
C LEU A 1065 33.07 -1.42 -8.77
N ALA A 1066 32.13 -1.27 -7.84
CA ALA A 1066 31.35 -0.05 -7.67
C ALA A 1066 31.08 0.25 -6.19
N SER A 1067 31.05 1.54 -5.86
CA SER A 1067 30.81 2.05 -4.50
C SER A 1067 29.36 2.54 -4.34
N TRP A 1068 28.76 2.22 -3.21
CA TRP A 1068 27.53 2.82 -2.67
C TRP A 1068 27.83 3.89 -1.61
N ASN A 1069 29.10 4.25 -1.41
CA ASN A 1069 29.49 5.28 -0.46
C ASN A 1069 29.29 6.68 -1.06
N GLU A 1070 28.65 7.55 -0.30
CA GLU A 1070 28.44 8.94 -0.68
C GLU A 1070 29.74 9.76 -0.64
N LYS A 1071 30.72 9.30 0.14
CA LYS A 1071 32.08 9.85 0.17
C LYS A 1071 33.03 8.95 -0.61
N PRO A 1072 34.14 9.50 -1.16
CA PRO A 1072 35.21 8.68 -1.71
C PRO A 1072 35.66 7.60 -0.72
N VAL A 1073 36.03 6.43 -1.25
CA VAL A 1073 36.42 5.26 -0.46
C VAL A 1073 37.61 4.56 -1.09
N THR A 1074 38.53 4.09 -0.26
CA THR A 1074 39.60 3.18 -0.67
C THR A 1074 39.14 1.76 -0.38
N ALA A 1075 39.00 0.95 -1.42
CA ALA A 1075 38.63 -0.45 -1.33
C ALA A 1075 39.88 -1.33 -1.38
N LYS A 1076 40.10 -2.16 -0.36
CA LYS A 1076 41.14 -3.20 -0.39
C LYS A 1076 40.58 -4.43 -1.11
N VAL A 1077 41.25 -4.84 -2.18
CA VAL A 1077 40.96 -6.07 -2.94
C VAL A 1077 41.91 -7.16 -2.47
N GLN A 1078 41.39 -8.29 -1.99
CA GLN A 1078 42.19 -9.44 -1.54
C GLN A 1078 41.77 -10.70 -2.31
N PHE A 1079 42.71 -11.33 -3.01
CA PHE A 1079 42.49 -12.62 -3.64
C PHE A 1079 42.78 -13.75 -2.66
N LYS A 1080 41.89 -14.76 -2.63
CA LYS A 1080 41.97 -15.90 -1.70
C LYS A 1080 42.95 -16.96 -2.17
N GLU A 1081 42.82 -17.39 -3.43
CA GLU A 1081 43.54 -18.55 -3.96
C GLU A 1081 44.43 -18.22 -5.17
N TRP A 1082 43.99 -17.32 -6.05
CA TRP A 1082 44.71 -17.05 -7.29
C TRP A 1082 45.83 -16.04 -7.08
N LYS A 1083 47.04 -16.35 -7.57
CA LYS A 1083 48.17 -15.42 -7.46
C LYS A 1083 48.03 -14.34 -8.53
N VAL A 1084 47.80 -13.09 -8.12
CA VAL A 1084 47.72 -11.95 -9.04
C VAL A 1084 49.12 -11.61 -9.55
N ILE A 1085 49.31 -11.68 -10.87
CA ILE A 1085 50.57 -11.37 -11.57
C ILE A 1085 50.60 -9.89 -11.97
N SER A 1086 49.50 -9.39 -12.51
CA SER A 1086 49.36 -7.98 -12.91
C SER A 1086 47.93 -7.50 -12.72
N ALA A 1087 47.77 -6.19 -12.46
CA ALA A 1087 46.47 -5.55 -12.31
C ALA A 1087 46.50 -4.12 -12.86
N LYS A 1088 45.64 -3.83 -13.84
CA LYS A 1088 45.54 -2.53 -14.50
C LYS A 1088 44.09 -2.05 -14.60
N GLY A 1089 43.79 -0.94 -13.95
CA GLY A 1089 42.54 -0.18 -14.08
C GLY A 1089 42.39 0.39 -15.49
N THR A 1090 41.16 0.37 -16.01
CA THR A 1090 40.81 0.82 -17.36
C THR A 1090 39.87 2.03 -17.31
N TYR A 1091 38.98 2.09 -16.32
CA TYR A 1091 37.95 3.12 -16.20
C TYR A 1091 37.81 3.61 -14.75
N PRO A 1092 38.64 4.58 -14.31
CA PRO A 1092 39.73 5.24 -15.06
C PRO A 1092 41.03 4.41 -15.14
N ALA A 1093 41.96 4.82 -16.00
CA ALA A 1093 43.26 4.17 -16.13
C ALA A 1093 44.10 4.34 -14.85
N GLU A 1094 44.58 3.23 -14.29
CA GLU A 1094 45.40 3.19 -13.07
C GLU A 1094 46.23 1.90 -13.05
N THR A 1095 47.41 1.90 -12.44
CA THR A 1095 48.22 0.68 -12.25
C THR A 1095 48.29 0.37 -10.77
N TYR A 1096 48.08 -0.89 -10.39
CA TYR A 1096 48.04 -1.30 -8.99
C TYR A 1096 49.31 -2.03 -8.58
N ASN A 1097 49.87 -1.63 -7.44
CA ASN A 1097 51.00 -2.31 -6.82
C ASN A 1097 50.50 -3.50 -5.98
N ILE A 1098 50.75 -4.72 -6.47
CA ILE A 1098 50.29 -5.94 -5.82
C ILE A 1098 51.22 -6.28 -4.66
N LYS A 1099 50.67 -6.38 -3.45
CA LYS A 1099 51.38 -6.83 -2.24
C LYS A 1099 50.53 -7.86 -1.51
N ASN A 1100 51.12 -9.01 -1.17
CA ASN A 1100 50.42 -10.11 -0.47
C ASN A 1100 49.09 -10.51 -1.14
N ASN A 1101 49.11 -10.61 -2.47
CA ASN A 1101 47.93 -10.94 -3.27
C ASN A 1101 46.75 -9.95 -3.10
N SER A 1102 47.08 -8.70 -2.78
CA SER A 1102 46.13 -7.63 -2.52
C SER A 1102 46.60 -6.30 -3.09
N PHE A 1103 45.66 -5.38 -3.27
CA PHE A 1103 45.93 -4.00 -3.67
C PHE A 1103 44.74 -3.09 -3.30
N ASP A 1104 45.00 -1.79 -3.21
CA ASP A 1104 43.99 -0.78 -2.88
C ASP A 1104 43.49 -0.06 -4.13
N VAL A 1105 42.17 0.17 -4.19
CA VAL A 1105 41.50 0.85 -5.29
C VAL A 1105 40.77 2.08 -4.75
N LYS A 1106 41.10 3.26 -5.27
CA LYS A 1106 40.43 4.51 -4.87
C LYS A 1106 39.19 4.73 -5.74
N LEU A 1107 38.02 4.81 -5.10
CA LEU A 1107 36.74 5.08 -5.75
C LEU A 1107 36.22 6.45 -5.31
N GLY A 1108 35.74 7.24 -6.26
CA GLY A 1108 35.05 8.50 -5.97
C GLY A 1108 33.68 8.29 -5.30
N LYS A 1109 32.90 9.37 -5.12
CA LYS A 1109 31.50 9.29 -4.71
C LYS A 1109 30.73 8.39 -5.67
N TYR A 1110 30.14 7.33 -5.14
CA TYR A 1110 29.52 6.26 -5.94
C TYR A 1110 30.40 5.74 -7.09
N GLY A 1111 31.73 5.84 -6.97
CA GLY A 1111 32.65 5.59 -8.07
C GLY A 1111 32.74 4.12 -8.46
N MET A 1112 33.27 3.86 -9.64
CA MET A 1112 33.51 2.51 -10.15
C MET A 1112 34.96 2.35 -10.65
N GLN A 1113 35.43 1.11 -10.76
CA GLN A 1113 36.67 0.77 -11.47
C GLN A 1113 36.51 -0.57 -12.21
N LEU A 1114 37.09 -0.67 -13.42
CA LEU A 1114 37.21 -1.90 -14.21
C LEU A 1114 38.69 -2.26 -14.29
N ILE A 1115 39.06 -3.39 -13.72
CA ILE A 1115 40.45 -3.83 -13.60
C ILE A 1115 40.65 -5.09 -14.45
N GLN A 1116 41.59 -5.04 -15.38
CA GLN A 1116 42.06 -6.20 -16.13
C GLN A 1116 43.30 -6.76 -15.44
N MET A 1117 43.34 -8.08 -15.26
CA MET A 1117 44.36 -8.76 -14.48
C MET A 1117 44.81 -10.05 -15.17
N GLU A 1118 46.03 -10.46 -14.84
CA GLU A 1118 46.53 -11.80 -15.09
C GLU A 1118 46.75 -12.51 -13.75
N VAL A 1119 46.29 -13.75 -13.64
CA VAL A 1119 46.39 -14.57 -12.42
C VAL A 1119 46.98 -15.94 -12.75
N LYS A 1120 47.68 -16.54 -11.79
CA LYS A 1120 48.18 -17.91 -11.85
C LYS A 1120 47.43 -18.82 -10.88
#